data_AF-A0A8J6P688-F1
#
_entry.id   AF-A0A8J6P688-F1
#
_cell.length_a   1.000
_cell.length_b   1.000
_cell.length_c   1.000
_cell.angle_alpha   90.00
_cell.angle_beta   90.00
_cell.angle_gamma   90.00
#
_symmetry.space_group_name_H-M   'P 1'
#
loop_
_entity.id
_entity.type
_entity.pdbx_description
1 polymer ?
#
loop_
_entity_poly.entity_id
_entity_poly.type
_entity_poly.pdbx_seq_one_letter_code
_entity_poly.pdbx_strand_id
1 'polypeptide(L)'
;MTACEGICWLFWLGGSKFTSGKPEKQQQKPSNYNPETDKAANKKVNGISDNATTIARYTYDDAEGVVNTRVHELSKLLTQTTYSYDERARLDSIITKNLTVTPSSPELMKHLYHYDGSVPLYGGQYMPQSGLSYNGNINAVLSSYNFSGVYGSAPSQFNYATVYGYKYDRLNRLTDADGFVGDFVVAAMALGTNPTIAAVQIGDERYTYDKIGNIRTLKRTIRHSDPLDNTVVSKNENWTYQYDGYNKLTQVTTGGSALLNRNYTYDKNGNLLTDSYREIAATEYGRTAYPYYLEADNKEIYYLYSAEDQRMYKKVVSPTETTTEFYLQDATGKTVALRRKVGSAAATWEYYVNGSVREARIKNVTHNGIIAPQEIEFYLSDHLGNTRVVYEPTYAGGVLELAINYAADYFPYGKVLREYVNTSTGDPEKFLTTQHERDKETGLDYRGARFYDSDVARFLSIDPLQKDYPSFSTYHYVMGNPISLIDPTGKGAESTHIDKSGKVIAVFNDGDNGVYQHGDNADGGTPTEYMISRRQEKWGTSANGTKVGTTKYWDEFVNIESGKAEGVLKLGESWDKAVETLHNSAMKNMNLYQIAEASRPNKALDIKSNTTIAPFGVMTGRLLNGEYATARSAGNYLAGMNGRHGTIAGENISQTKYMMLAGALDKGVYSKKVAGLIVSGFMTTKQWPWPAPYYGEDEYSGRRILEGWNKK
;
A
#
# COMPACT_ATOMS: atom_id res chain seq x y z
N MET A 1 -64.11 -0.06 -12.37
CA MET A 1 -64.77 1.00 -13.15
C MET A 1 -63.69 1.93 -13.67
N THR A 2 -63.87 2.56 -14.85
CA THR A 2 -63.13 3.74 -15.39
C THR A 2 -61.60 3.78 -15.11
N ALA A 3 -60.67 3.40 -15.99
CA ALA A 3 -60.54 3.58 -17.46
C ALA A 3 -60.16 5.01 -17.90
N CYS A 4 -59.36 5.09 -18.98
CA CYS A 4 -58.96 6.27 -19.78
C CYS A 4 -57.95 7.24 -19.13
N GLU A 5 -57.03 7.92 -19.85
CA GLU A 5 -56.59 7.99 -21.27
C GLU A 5 -55.17 8.64 -21.27
N GLY A 6 -54.26 8.57 -22.26
CA GLY A 6 -54.14 7.84 -23.54
C GLY A 6 -52.61 7.67 -23.85
N ILE A 7 -52.12 6.72 -24.67
CA ILE A 7 -52.24 6.52 -26.13
C ILE A 7 -51.24 7.35 -26.98
N CYS A 8 -50.31 6.63 -27.64
CA CYS A 8 -49.36 7.02 -28.71
C CYS A 8 -48.26 8.06 -28.34
N TRP A 9 -47.05 8.04 -28.92
CA TRP A 9 -46.51 7.30 -30.10
C TRP A 9 -45.15 6.62 -29.81
N LEU A 10 -44.52 5.85 -30.72
CA LEU A 10 -44.94 4.63 -31.44
C LEU A 10 -43.74 4.08 -32.24
N PHE A 11 -43.25 2.86 -31.92
CA PHE A 11 -42.47 1.96 -32.82
C PHE A 11 -41.09 2.51 -33.29
N TRP A 12 -40.16 1.79 -33.95
CA TRP A 12 -39.89 0.39 -34.37
C TRP A 12 -38.34 0.28 -34.54
N LEU A 13 -37.62 -0.84 -34.59
CA LEU A 13 -37.81 -2.32 -34.57
C LEU A 13 -36.61 -2.90 -33.73
N GLY A 14 -36.27 -4.18 -33.62
CA GLY A 14 -36.78 -5.46 -34.15
C GLY A 14 -35.78 -6.59 -33.82
N GLY A 15 -36.23 -7.78 -33.44
CA GLY A 15 -35.35 -8.85 -32.95
C GLY A 15 -35.16 -10.04 -33.91
N SER A 16 -34.04 -10.76 -33.77
CA SER A 16 -33.92 -12.17 -34.19
C SER A 16 -32.79 -12.89 -33.43
N LYS A 17 -32.81 -14.22 -33.44
CA LYS A 17 -31.88 -15.09 -32.69
C LYS A 17 -30.53 -15.20 -33.38
N PHE A 18 -29.46 -15.44 -32.60
CA PHE A 18 -28.34 -16.27 -33.07
C PHE A 18 -27.88 -17.27 -32.00
N THR A 19 -27.18 -18.31 -32.44
CA THR A 19 -26.98 -19.58 -31.72
C THR A 19 -25.58 -19.73 -31.12
N SER A 20 -25.43 -20.71 -30.23
CA SER A 20 -24.16 -21.09 -29.61
C SER A 20 -23.09 -21.51 -30.63
N GLY A 21 -21.92 -20.88 -30.57
CA GLY A 21 -20.67 -21.35 -31.19
C GLY A 21 -19.59 -21.57 -30.13
N LYS A 22 -18.69 -22.54 -30.34
CA LYS A 22 -17.54 -22.78 -29.46
C LYS A 22 -16.41 -21.78 -29.79
N PRO A 23 -15.59 -21.35 -28.81
CA PRO A 23 -14.31 -20.74 -29.12
C PRO A 23 -13.36 -21.81 -29.67
N GLU A 24 -12.95 -21.67 -30.93
CA GLU A 24 -11.80 -22.43 -31.45
C GLU A 24 -10.50 -21.83 -30.94
N LYS A 25 -9.49 -22.68 -30.70
CA LYS A 25 -8.13 -22.21 -30.44
C LYS A 25 -7.49 -21.76 -31.75
N GLN A 26 -7.14 -20.48 -31.86
CA GLN A 26 -6.09 -20.06 -32.79
C GLN A 26 -4.92 -19.47 -32.01
N GLN A 27 -3.79 -20.18 -32.03
CA GLN A 27 -2.50 -19.62 -31.66
C GLN A 27 -2.06 -18.71 -32.82
N GLN A 28 -1.68 -17.47 -32.52
CA GLN A 28 -0.80 -16.71 -33.41
C GLN A 28 0.51 -16.43 -32.68
N LYS A 29 1.62 -16.78 -33.33
CA LYS A 29 2.97 -16.40 -32.88
C LYS A 29 3.23 -14.93 -33.24
N PRO A 30 4.05 -14.20 -32.49
CA PRO A 30 4.33 -12.80 -32.78
C PRO A 30 5.09 -12.64 -34.10
N SER A 31 4.84 -11.53 -34.80
CA SER A 31 5.58 -11.11 -36.00
C SER A 31 6.12 -9.69 -35.82
N ASN A 32 7.44 -9.60 -35.62
CA ASN A 32 8.32 -8.44 -35.83
C ASN A 32 7.71 -7.04 -35.60
N TYR A 33 7.88 -6.50 -34.39
CA TYR A 33 7.68 -5.08 -34.12
C TYR A 33 8.76 -4.22 -34.82
N ASN A 34 8.35 -3.21 -35.58
CA ASN A 34 9.24 -2.23 -36.22
C ASN A 34 8.74 -0.81 -35.89
N PRO A 35 9.50 0.01 -35.14
CA PRO A 35 9.00 1.28 -34.57
C PRO A 35 8.80 2.41 -35.59
N GLU A 36 9.27 2.30 -36.84
CA GLU A 36 9.19 3.40 -37.81
C GLU A 36 7.92 3.41 -38.66
N THR A 37 7.23 2.28 -38.84
CA THR A 37 6.09 2.17 -39.77
C THR A 37 4.71 2.53 -39.19
N ASP A 38 4.52 2.50 -37.86
CA ASP A 38 3.18 2.66 -37.25
C ASP A 38 2.71 4.13 -37.11
N LYS A 39 3.54 5.12 -37.49
CA LYS A 39 3.16 6.55 -37.48
C LYS A 39 2.00 6.93 -38.42
N ALA A 40 1.51 5.99 -39.23
CA ALA A 40 0.41 6.20 -40.18
C ALA A 40 -0.86 5.35 -39.89
N ALA A 41 -0.88 4.56 -38.81
CA ALA A 41 -1.96 3.60 -38.56
C ALA A 41 -2.62 3.78 -37.18
N ASN A 42 -3.62 4.66 -37.08
CA ASN A 42 -4.54 4.74 -35.94
C ASN A 42 -5.45 3.49 -35.87
N LYS A 43 -4.87 2.34 -35.57
CA LYS A 43 -5.55 1.04 -35.51
C LYS A 43 -6.18 0.87 -34.12
N LYS A 44 -7.46 1.22 -34.04
CA LYS A 44 -8.26 1.32 -32.80
C LYS A 44 -8.08 0.12 -31.86
N VAL A 45 -7.49 0.35 -30.69
CA VAL A 45 -7.46 -0.61 -29.59
C VAL A 45 -8.59 -0.27 -28.59
N ASN A 46 -9.53 -1.20 -28.44
CA ASN A 46 -10.43 -1.35 -27.30
C ASN A 46 -11.16 -0.09 -26.77
N GLY A 47 -11.83 0.66 -27.66
CA GLY A 47 -12.96 1.53 -27.28
C GLY A 47 -12.63 2.80 -26.47
N ILE A 48 -11.35 3.12 -26.28
CA ILE A 48 -10.92 4.41 -25.73
C ILE A 48 -11.27 5.51 -26.76
N SER A 49 -11.88 6.60 -26.29
CA SER A 49 -12.27 7.73 -27.15
C SER A 49 -11.05 8.50 -27.69
N ASP A 50 -11.18 9.08 -28.88
CA ASP A 50 -10.10 9.77 -29.62
C ASP A 50 -9.46 11.00 -28.90
N ASN A 51 -9.95 11.36 -27.70
CA ASN A 51 -9.49 12.49 -26.87
C ASN A 51 -8.70 12.06 -25.60
N ALA A 52 -8.30 10.79 -25.45
CA ALA A 52 -7.62 10.32 -24.25
C ALA A 52 -6.12 10.68 -24.24
N THR A 53 -5.70 11.49 -23.27
CA THR A 53 -4.29 11.81 -23.04
C THR A 53 -3.60 10.70 -22.25
N THR A 54 -2.65 10.00 -22.87
CA THR A 54 -1.74 9.09 -22.15
C THR A 54 -0.82 9.88 -21.22
N ILE A 55 -0.61 9.38 -20.00
CA ILE A 55 0.24 10.00 -18.97
C ILE A 55 1.46 9.12 -18.66
N ALA A 56 1.27 7.81 -18.57
CA ALA A 56 2.34 6.84 -18.38
C ALA A 56 2.13 5.60 -19.27
N ARG A 57 3.22 5.00 -19.73
CA ARG A 57 3.28 3.69 -20.40
C ARG A 57 4.32 2.80 -19.73
N TYR A 58 4.07 1.49 -19.76
CA TYR A 58 4.94 0.48 -19.16
C TYR A 58 5.28 -0.60 -20.19
N THR A 59 6.50 -1.13 -20.11
CA THR A 59 6.89 -2.40 -20.75
C THR A 59 7.42 -3.35 -19.69
N TYR A 60 7.19 -4.63 -19.89
CA TYR A 60 7.59 -5.71 -18.99
C TYR A 60 8.52 -6.68 -19.72
N ASP A 61 9.29 -7.45 -18.97
CA ASP A 61 9.81 -8.72 -19.46
C ASP A 61 8.78 -9.82 -19.14
N ASP A 62 8.11 -10.35 -20.18
CA ASP A 62 7.05 -11.35 -20.01
C ASP A 62 7.57 -12.73 -19.58
N ALA A 63 8.90 -12.98 -19.63
CA ALA A 63 9.50 -14.24 -19.18
C ALA A 63 9.88 -14.19 -17.69
N GLU A 64 10.51 -13.09 -17.25
CA GLU A 64 10.92 -12.90 -15.86
C GLU A 64 9.82 -12.23 -14.99
N GLY A 65 8.78 -11.66 -15.61
CA GLY A 65 7.65 -11.03 -14.93
C GLY A 65 7.93 -9.64 -14.35
N VAL A 66 9.05 -9.01 -14.71
CA VAL A 66 9.54 -7.75 -14.15
C VAL A 66 9.23 -6.53 -15.03
N VAL A 67 9.15 -5.33 -14.44
CA VAL A 67 9.05 -4.07 -15.21
C VAL A 67 10.39 -3.82 -15.91
N ASN A 68 10.37 -3.56 -17.22
CA ASN A 68 11.56 -3.25 -18.00
C ASN A 68 11.71 -1.73 -18.19
N THR A 69 10.65 -1.04 -18.66
CA THR A 69 10.63 0.43 -18.76
C THR A 69 9.32 1.05 -18.31
N ARG A 70 9.40 2.29 -17.82
CA ARG A 70 8.27 3.21 -17.61
C ARG A 70 8.55 4.50 -18.39
N VAL A 71 7.58 4.97 -19.16
CA VAL A 71 7.67 6.21 -19.95
C VAL A 71 6.59 7.17 -19.47
N HIS A 72 6.98 8.38 -19.09
CA HIS A 72 6.05 9.49 -18.84
C HIS A 72 5.90 10.32 -20.11
N GLU A 73 4.67 10.74 -20.41
CA GLU A 73 4.36 11.58 -21.55
C GLU A 73 3.16 12.49 -21.29
N LEU A 74 3.03 13.53 -22.11
CA LEU A 74 1.85 14.39 -22.18
C LEU A 74 1.74 14.95 -23.60
N SER A 75 1.18 14.16 -24.52
CA SER A 75 1.20 14.38 -25.98
C SER A 75 2.61 14.42 -26.64
N LYS A 76 3.67 14.51 -25.84
CA LYS A 76 5.09 14.35 -26.17
C LYS A 76 5.76 13.57 -25.04
N LEU A 77 6.84 12.86 -25.36
CA LEU A 77 7.65 12.13 -24.36
C LEU A 77 8.31 13.12 -23.38
N LEU A 78 8.29 12.80 -22.08
CA LEU A 78 8.87 13.62 -21.01
C LEU A 78 10.09 12.94 -20.39
N THR A 79 9.90 11.73 -19.86
CA THR A 79 10.99 10.93 -19.28
C THR A 79 10.82 9.45 -19.60
N GLN A 80 11.92 8.71 -19.63
CA GLN A 80 11.91 7.25 -19.65
C GLN A 80 12.77 6.73 -18.50
N THR A 81 12.15 6.00 -17.58
CA THR A 81 12.81 5.16 -16.58
C THR A 81 13.02 3.77 -17.16
N THR A 82 14.26 3.31 -17.18
CA THR A 82 14.61 1.89 -17.40
C THR A 82 14.97 1.26 -16.06
N TYR A 83 14.51 0.03 -15.86
CA TYR A 83 14.85 -0.83 -14.73
C TYR A 83 15.77 -1.94 -15.23
N SER A 84 16.71 -2.40 -14.42
CA SER A 84 17.61 -3.50 -14.77
C SER A 84 17.88 -4.37 -13.55
N TYR A 85 18.17 -5.65 -13.78
CA TYR A 85 18.17 -6.70 -12.76
C TYR A 85 19.41 -7.60 -12.92
N ASP A 86 19.84 -8.22 -11.83
CA ASP A 86 20.95 -9.18 -11.83
C ASP A 86 20.53 -10.60 -12.28
N GLU A 87 21.49 -11.52 -12.30
CA GLU A 87 21.31 -12.96 -12.59
C GLU A 87 20.33 -13.70 -11.65
N ARG A 88 19.77 -13.03 -10.65
CA ARG A 88 18.78 -13.56 -9.69
C ARG A 88 17.49 -12.73 -9.66
N ALA A 89 17.25 -11.93 -10.70
CA ALA A 89 16.14 -10.99 -10.82
C ALA A 89 16.06 -9.94 -9.69
N ARG A 90 17.14 -9.68 -8.96
CA ARG A 90 17.21 -8.56 -7.99
C ARG A 90 17.43 -7.26 -8.76
N LEU A 91 16.70 -6.21 -8.40
CA LEU A 91 16.83 -4.89 -9.04
C LEU A 91 18.25 -4.34 -8.84
N ASP A 92 19.00 -4.22 -9.93
CA ASP A 92 20.37 -3.67 -10.01
C ASP A 92 20.34 -2.14 -10.18
N SER A 93 19.40 -1.60 -10.99
CA SER A 93 19.37 -0.16 -11.24
C SER A 93 18.01 0.38 -11.69
N ILE A 94 17.78 1.66 -11.37
CA ILE A 94 16.70 2.51 -11.89
C ILE A 94 17.36 3.73 -12.54
N ILE A 95 17.24 3.89 -13.85
CA ILE A 95 17.84 5.03 -14.59
C ILE A 95 16.74 5.76 -15.37
N THR A 96 16.47 7.01 -15.01
CA THR A 96 15.51 7.89 -15.70
C THR A 96 16.23 8.92 -16.56
N LYS A 97 15.89 8.97 -17.84
CA LYS A 97 16.37 9.99 -18.79
C LYS A 97 15.34 11.08 -19.01
N ASN A 98 15.78 12.33 -19.11
CA ASN A 98 14.97 13.43 -19.63
C ASN A 98 14.93 13.33 -21.16
N LEU A 99 13.73 13.18 -21.75
CA LEU A 99 13.52 13.03 -23.18
C LEU A 99 13.17 14.35 -23.90
N THR A 100 12.99 15.45 -23.17
CA THR A 100 12.72 16.76 -23.79
C THR A 100 13.99 17.40 -24.36
N VAL A 101 15.16 17.05 -23.83
CA VAL A 101 16.48 17.56 -24.25
C VAL A 101 17.09 16.66 -25.33
N THR A 102 16.66 16.87 -26.58
CA THR A 102 17.15 16.10 -27.74
C THR A 102 18.39 16.73 -28.37
N PRO A 103 19.38 15.96 -28.88
CA PRO A 103 19.41 14.49 -28.91
C PRO A 103 20.01 13.84 -27.66
N SER A 104 20.67 14.61 -26.77
CA SER A 104 21.53 14.07 -25.70
C SER A 104 20.81 13.22 -24.66
N SER A 105 19.52 13.46 -24.41
CA SER A 105 18.63 12.66 -23.55
C SER A 105 19.26 12.29 -22.18
N PRO A 106 19.70 13.29 -21.37
CA PRO A 106 20.56 13.06 -20.20
C PRO A 106 19.87 12.27 -19.08
N GLU A 107 20.66 11.56 -18.28
CA GLU A 107 20.22 10.82 -17.08
C GLU A 107 19.79 11.79 -15.97
N LEU A 108 18.49 12.12 -15.90
CA LEU A 108 17.88 12.99 -14.90
C LEU A 108 17.99 12.45 -13.48
N MET A 109 17.83 11.12 -13.31
CA MET A 109 17.89 10.42 -12.03
C MET A 109 18.47 9.02 -12.24
N LYS A 110 19.34 8.57 -11.33
CA LYS A 110 19.89 7.21 -11.32
C LYS A 110 20.03 6.71 -9.88
N HIS A 111 19.52 5.51 -9.64
CA HIS A 111 19.83 4.69 -8.48
C HIS A 111 20.51 3.40 -8.92
N LEU A 112 21.63 3.05 -8.29
CA LEU A 112 22.34 1.77 -8.46
C LEU A 112 22.31 1.02 -7.13
N TYR A 113 22.02 -0.28 -7.18
CA TYR A 113 21.81 -1.16 -6.03
C TYR A 113 22.88 -2.24 -6.01
N HIS A 114 23.64 -2.29 -4.93
CA HIS A 114 24.78 -3.21 -4.79
C HIS A 114 24.44 -4.32 -3.80
N TYR A 115 24.86 -5.55 -4.11
CA TYR A 115 24.56 -6.77 -3.33
C TYR A 115 25.81 -7.61 -3.08
N ASP A 116 25.67 -8.68 -2.30
CA ASP A 116 26.67 -9.74 -2.08
C ASP A 116 28.06 -9.24 -1.64
N GLY A 117 28.09 -8.14 -0.89
CA GLY A 117 29.31 -7.48 -0.39
C GLY A 117 29.93 -6.46 -1.34
N SER A 118 29.38 -6.25 -2.54
CA SER A 118 29.81 -5.16 -3.43
C SER A 118 29.42 -3.79 -2.88
N VAL A 119 30.25 -2.79 -3.14
CA VAL A 119 30.02 -1.38 -2.78
C VAL A 119 30.50 -0.46 -3.91
N PRO A 120 29.84 0.69 -4.13
CA PRO A 120 30.28 1.68 -5.11
C PRO A 120 31.55 2.41 -4.64
N LEU A 121 32.36 2.85 -5.61
CA LEU A 121 33.46 3.78 -5.39
C LEU A 121 32.98 5.21 -5.59
N TYR A 122 33.44 6.14 -4.74
CA TYR A 122 33.24 7.58 -4.93
C TYR A 122 34.56 8.32 -4.74
N GLY A 123 34.93 9.19 -5.68
CA GLY A 123 36.21 9.92 -5.64
C GLY A 123 37.47 9.03 -5.61
N GLY A 124 37.35 7.75 -5.99
CA GLY A 124 38.43 6.76 -5.89
C GLY A 124 38.63 6.17 -4.48
N GLN A 125 37.80 6.51 -3.50
CA GLN A 125 37.80 5.87 -2.18
C GLN A 125 36.67 4.84 -2.05
N TYR A 126 36.94 3.81 -1.24
CA TYR A 126 35.91 2.88 -0.78
C TYR A 126 35.05 3.54 0.30
N MET A 127 33.75 3.22 0.30
CA MET A 127 32.86 3.60 1.40
C MET A 127 33.39 3.09 2.74
N PRO A 128 33.25 3.85 3.84
CA PRO A 128 33.43 3.28 5.17
C PRO A 128 32.47 2.10 5.33
N GLN A 129 32.92 1.08 6.06
CA GLN A 129 32.08 -0.04 6.45
C GLN A 129 31.46 -0.85 5.29
N SER A 130 32.29 -1.40 4.39
CA SER A 130 31.88 -2.61 3.67
C SER A 130 31.67 -3.80 4.63
N GLY A 131 30.86 -4.77 4.21
CA GLY A 131 30.53 -5.97 4.98
C GLY A 131 29.67 -6.93 4.15
N LEU A 132 29.58 -8.19 4.57
CA LEU A 132 28.71 -9.17 3.92
C LEU A 132 27.24 -8.93 4.33
N SER A 133 26.35 -8.75 3.36
CA SER A 133 24.91 -8.92 3.60
C SER A 133 24.59 -10.40 3.73
N TYR A 134 23.83 -10.76 4.76
CA TYR A 134 23.15 -12.05 4.81
C TYR A 134 21.85 -11.96 3.98
N ASN A 135 21.36 -13.11 3.51
CA ASN A 135 20.06 -13.29 2.86
C ASN A 135 19.71 -12.29 1.72
N GLY A 136 20.69 -11.79 0.97
CA GLY A 136 20.45 -10.98 -0.23
C GLY A 136 20.07 -9.51 -0.01
N ASN A 137 20.15 -8.99 1.22
CA ASN A 137 19.92 -7.57 1.52
C ASN A 137 20.85 -6.64 0.74
N ILE A 138 20.36 -5.45 0.36
CA ILE A 138 21.13 -4.43 -0.36
C ILE A 138 22.34 -3.98 0.49
N ASN A 139 23.55 -4.08 -0.04
CA ASN A 139 24.78 -3.65 0.62
C ASN A 139 25.07 -2.16 0.51
N ALA A 140 24.69 -1.54 -0.61
CA ALA A 140 24.91 -0.12 -0.83
C ALA A 140 23.99 0.42 -1.92
N VAL A 141 23.74 1.73 -1.88
CA VAL A 141 22.98 2.46 -2.92
C VAL A 141 23.76 3.71 -3.32
N LEU A 142 23.93 3.91 -4.63
CA LEU A 142 24.34 5.20 -5.19
C LEU A 142 23.11 5.88 -5.79
N SER A 143 22.82 7.09 -5.36
CA SER A 143 21.72 7.94 -5.84
C SER A 143 22.30 9.21 -6.45
N SER A 144 22.04 9.49 -7.72
CA SER A 144 22.57 10.66 -8.43
C SER A 144 21.52 11.30 -9.33
N TYR A 145 21.53 12.63 -9.39
CA TYR A 145 20.59 13.42 -10.17
C TYR A 145 21.36 14.32 -11.13
N ASN A 146 20.76 14.67 -12.26
CA ASN A 146 21.31 15.67 -13.17
C ASN A 146 20.23 16.66 -13.56
N PHE A 147 20.24 17.81 -12.88
CA PHE A 147 19.34 18.92 -13.15
C PHE A 147 19.94 19.95 -14.12
N SER A 148 21.03 19.63 -14.83
CA SER A 148 21.54 20.47 -15.91
C SER A 148 20.59 20.42 -17.11
N GLY A 149 20.06 21.57 -17.53
CA GLY A 149 19.07 21.66 -18.60
C GLY A 149 17.61 21.38 -18.18
N VAL A 150 17.29 21.52 -16.88
CA VAL A 150 15.91 21.73 -16.42
C VAL A 150 15.56 23.22 -16.50
N TYR A 151 14.27 23.54 -16.58
CA TYR A 151 13.78 24.91 -16.54
C TYR A 151 13.96 25.52 -15.14
N GLY A 152 14.38 26.78 -15.08
CA GLY A 152 14.61 27.51 -13.83
C GLY A 152 16.03 27.33 -13.27
N SER A 153 16.17 27.44 -11.95
CA SER A 153 17.45 27.22 -11.27
C SER A 153 17.59 25.75 -10.87
N ALA A 154 18.64 25.09 -11.36
CA ALA A 154 18.96 23.71 -10.96
C ALA A 154 19.19 23.63 -9.44
N PRO A 155 18.60 22.64 -8.72
CA PRO A 155 18.81 22.44 -7.28
C PRO A 155 20.29 22.30 -6.89
N SER A 156 20.87 23.37 -6.34
CA SER A 156 22.29 23.47 -5.93
C SER A 156 22.71 22.37 -4.94
N GLN A 157 21.76 21.88 -4.17
CA GLN A 157 21.93 20.89 -3.10
C GLN A 157 22.03 19.45 -3.62
N PHE A 158 21.92 19.22 -4.94
CA PHE A 158 21.88 17.91 -5.60
C PHE A 158 22.82 17.82 -6.83
N ASN A 159 23.89 18.62 -6.86
CA ASN A 159 24.88 18.59 -7.95
C ASN A 159 25.71 17.30 -7.96
N TYR A 160 25.80 16.60 -6.82
CA TYR A 160 26.55 15.37 -6.68
C TYR A 160 25.75 14.23 -6.05
N ALA A 161 26.26 13.01 -6.23
CA ALA A 161 25.62 11.79 -5.76
C ALA A 161 25.58 11.69 -4.23
N THR A 162 24.51 11.13 -3.70
CA THR A 162 24.49 10.53 -2.36
C THR A 162 24.84 9.06 -2.48
N VAL A 163 25.71 8.56 -1.61
CA VAL A 163 26.10 7.16 -1.55
C VAL A 163 25.89 6.64 -0.14
N TYR A 164 25.24 5.48 -0.02
CA TYR A 164 24.94 4.80 1.23
C TYR A 164 25.61 3.42 1.27
N GLY A 165 26.10 3.00 2.43
CA GLY A 165 26.57 1.65 2.71
C GLY A 165 25.84 1.08 3.93
N TYR A 166 25.34 -0.15 3.82
CA TYR A 166 24.46 -0.78 4.79
C TYR A 166 25.08 -2.05 5.40
N LYS A 167 24.80 -2.28 6.69
CA LYS A 167 25.10 -3.53 7.40
C LYS A 167 23.90 -4.01 8.19
N TYR A 168 23.87 -5.32 8.41
CA TYR A 168 22.78 -6.02 9.07
C TYR A 168 23.33 -6.99 10.11
N ASP A 169 22.56 -7.24 11.18
CA ASP A 169 22.83 -8.36 12.09
C ASP A 169 22.35 -9.70 11.53
N ARG A 170 22.56 -10.78 12.28
CA ARG A 170 22.17 -12.15 11.89
C ARG A 170 20.64 -12.40 11.90
N LEU A 171 19.84 -11.39 12.24
CA LEU A 171 18.38 -11.39 12.11
C LEU A 171 17.93 -10.45 10.98
N ASN A 172 18.85 -10.05 10.09
CA ASN A 172 18.67 -9.11 8.99
C ASN A 172 18.24 -7.69 9.42
N ARG A 173 18.47 -7.30 10.68
CA ARG A 173 18.13 -5.96 11.18
C ARG A 173 19.27 -4.99 10.88
N LEU A 174 18.96 -3.82 10.32
CA LEU A 174 19.91 -2.81 9.88
C LEU A 174 20.74 -2.27 11.06
N THR A 175 22.05 -2.55 11.12
CA THR A 175 22.93 -2.13 12.21
C THR A 175 23.73 -0.87 11.95
N ASP A 176 24.01 -0.57 10.68
CA ASP A 176 24.83 0.57 10.25
C ASP A 176 24.28 1.03 8.89
N ALA A 177 24.15 2.34 8.68
CA ALA A 177 23.76 2.95 7.42
C ALA A 177 24.54 4.25 7.20
N ASP A 178 25.85 4.08 7.01
CA ASP A 178 26.81 5.14 6.72
C ASP A 178 26.63 5.69 5.29
N GLY A 179 27.10 6.91 5.04
CA GLY A 179 27.06 7.49 3.70
C GLY A 179 27.81 8.79 3.53
N PHE A 180 27.75 9.31 2.30
CA PHE A 180 28.28 10.61 1.89
C PHE A 180 27.29 11.31 0.96
N VAL A 181 27.15 12.63 1.10
CA VAL A 181 26.58 13.51 0.08
C VAL A 181 27.75 14.20 -0.60
N GLY A 182 27.92 13.98 -1.91
CA GLY A 182 29.06 14.48 -2.67
C GLY A 182 29.22 16.01 -2.62
N ASP A 183 28.12 16.75 -2.50
CA ASP A 183 28.10 18.21 -2.42
C ASP A 183 28.87 18.71 -1.17
N PHE A 184 28.70 18.03 -0.02
CA PHE A 184 29.47 18.33 1.20
C PHE A 184 30.94 17.90 1.08
N VAL A 185 31.23 16.82 0.34
CA VAL A 185 32.63 16.39 0.07
C VAL A 185 33.36 17.45 -0.76
N VAL A 186 32.74 17.94 -1.83
CA VAL A 186 33.33 18.95 -2.72
C VAL A 186 33.47 20.30 -2.01
N ALA A 187 32.47 20.71 -1.21
CA ALA A 187 32.58 21.92 -0.38
C ALA A 187 33.75 21.83 0.62
N ALA A 188 33.92 20.69 1.30
CA ALA A 188 35.03 20.49 2.23
C ALA A 188 36.41 20.49 1.53
N MET A 189 36.49 19.98 0.29
CA MET A 189 37.73 20.04 -0.52
C MET A 189 38.03 21.47 -1.03
N ALA A 190 37.01 22.27 -1.34
CA ALA A 190 37.18 23.66 -1.78
C ALA A 190 37.81 24.56 -0.71
N LEU A 191 37.69 24.21 0.58
CA LEU A 191 38.34 24.89 1.70
C LEU A 191 39.84 24.55 1.87
N GLY A 192 40.43 23.81 0.92
CA GLY A 192 41.86 23.46 0.91
C GLY A 192 42.25 22.30 1.84
N THR A 193 41.30 21.76 2.61
CA THR A 193 41.48 20.52 3.37
C THR A 193 41.13 19.31 2.51
N ASN A 194 42.00 18.29 2.46
CA ASN A 194 41.54 16.93 2.13
C ASN A 194 40.73 16.42 3.32
N PRO A 195 39.40 16.26 3.22
CA PRO A 195 38.59 15.82 4.35
C PRO A 195 38.94 14.36 4.71
N THR A 196 39.06 14.07 6.00
CA THR A 196 39.00 12.68 6.47
C THR A 196 37.57 12.16 6.30
N ILE A 197 37.38 10.85 6.21
CA ILE A 197 36.04 10.23 6.11
C ILE A 197 35.07 10.78 7.17
N ALA A 198 35.50 10.86 8.44
CA ALA A 198 34.70 11.38 9.54
C ALA A 198 34.32 12.89 9.41
N ALA A 199 35.05 13.66 8.59
CA ALA A 199 34.75 15.06 8.31
C ALA A 199 33.64 15.25 7.25
N VAL A 200 33.30 14.22 6.46
CA VAL A 200 32.27 14.27 5.41
C VAL A 200 31.15 13.22 5.54
N GLN A 201 31.35 12.20 6.38
CA GLN A 201 30.37 11.17 6.72
C GLN A 201 29.03 11.78 7.16
N ILE A 202 27.93 11.24 6.65
CA ILE A 202 26.54 11.59 6.98
C ILE A 202 25.71 10.29 6.93
N GLY A 203 24.77 10.08 7.86
CA GLY A 203 24.02 8.84 7.93
C GLY A 203 23.75 8.36 9.35
N ASP A 204 23.23 7.14 9.46
CA ASP A 204 22.96 6.46 10.72
C ASP A 204 24.10 5.48 11.03
N GLU A 205 25.22 6.03 11.48
CA GLU A 205 26.47 5.28 11.74
C GLU A 205 26.29 4.04 12.60
N ARG A 206 25.33 4.05 13.55
CA ARG A 206 25.06 2.88 14.38
C ARG A 206 23.65 2.78 14.94
N TYR A 207 23.00 1.66 14.66
CA TYR A 207 21.90 1.10 15.43
C TYR A 207 22.41 0.03 16.40
N THR A 208 21.82 -0.03 17.60
CA THR A 208 21.85 -1.22 18.44
C THR A 208 20.43 -1.60 18.85
N TYR A 209 20.16 -2.89 19.03
CA TYR A 209 18.84 -3.42 19.35
C TYR A 209 18.86 -4.28 20.61
N ASP A 210 17.69 -4.46 21.23
CA ASP A 210 17.48 -5.56 22.17
C ASP A 210 17.16 -6.90 21.47
N LYS A 211 16.73 -7.90 22.24
CA LYS A 211 16.40 -9.24 21.74
C LYS A 211 15.15 -9.30 20.86
N ILE A 212 14.26 -8.31 20.93
CA ILE A 212 12.97 -8.26 20.23
C ILE A 212 12.88 -7.09 19.23
N GLY A 213 13.97 -6.36 19.01
CA GLY A 213 14.05 -5.32 17.98
C GLY A 213 13.71 -3.91 18.45
N ASN A 214 13.61 -3.64 19.75
CA ASN A 214 13.64 -2.25 20.21
C ASN A 214 15.05 -1.67 19.96
N ILE A 215 15.13 -0.55 19.23
CA ILE A 215 16.36 0.25 19.13
C ILE A 215 16.75 0.70 20.55
N ARG A 216 17.99 0.42 20.96
CA ARG A 216 18.57 0.85 22.24
C ARG A 216 19.42 2.11 22.08
N THR A 217 20.17 2.21 21.00
CA THR A 217 20.92 3.42 20.64
C THR A 217 20.83 3.67 19.14
N LEU A 218 20.78 4.96 18.79
CA LEU A 218 21.07 5.46 17.46
C LEU A 218 22.26 6.41 17.57
N LYS A 219 23.27 6.23 16.73
CA LYS A 219 24.24 7.27 16.39
C LYS A 219 23.95 7.71 14.96
N ARG A 220 23.51 8.96 14.80
CA ARG A 220 23.29 9.63 13.52
C ARG A 220 24.16 10.88 13.42
N THR A 221 24.79 11.09 12.28
CA THR A 221 25.48 12.33 11.94
C THR A 221 24.73 12.99 10.78
N ILE A 222 24.27 14.22 11.00
CA ILE A 222 23.57 15.06 10.02
C ILE A 222 24.45 16.26 9.68
N ARG A 223 24.44 16.69 8.43
CA ARG A 223 25.07 17.96 8.00
C ARG A 223 24.03 18.79 7.28
N HIS A 224 23.76 19.98 7.80
CA HIS A 224 22.83 20.94 7.22
C HIS A 224 23.61 22.15 6.69
N SER A 225 23.44 22.43 5.41
CA SER A 225 23.71 23.73 4.79
C SER A 225 23.16 23.72 3.37
N ASP A 226 22.52 24.81 2.93
CA ASP A 226 22.54 25.12 1.50
C ASP A 226 24.01 25.39 1.12
N PRO A 227 24.54 24.82 0.01
CA PRO A 227 25.88 25.14 -0.48
C PRO A 227 26.16 26.64 -0.67
N LEU A 228 25.12 27.48 -0.77
CA LEU A 228 25.22 28.93 -0.90
C LEU A 228 25.38 29.69 0.43
N ASP A 229 24.97 29.14 1.57
CA ASP A 229 25.03 29.83 2.88
C ASP A 229 26.35 29.61 3.64
N ASN A 230 27.21 28.68 3.15
CA ASN A 230 28.58 28.44 3.62
C ASN A 230 28.73 28.09 5.13
N THR A 231 27.62 27.81 5.82
CA THR A 231 27.52 27.52 7.26
C THR A 231 27.25 26.03 7.49
N VAL A 232 28.25 25.16 7.32
CA VAL A 232 28.09 23.69 7.46
C VAL A 232 27.83 23.29 8.92
N VAL A 233 26.56 23.31 9.34
CA VAL A 233 26.13 22.88 10.67
C VAL A 233 26.10 21.36 10.73
N SER A 234 27.14 20.77 11.30
CA SER A 234 27.20 19.34 11.60
C SER A 234 26.53 19.05 12.95
N LYS A 235 25.41 18.31 12.93
CA LYS A 235 24.61 17.94 14.10
C LYS A 235 24.70 16.44 14.34
N ASN A 236 25.21 16.05 15.51
CA ASN A 236 25.35 14.64 15.88
C ASN A 236 24.24 14.24 16.86
N GLU A 237 23.39 13.31 16.44
CA GLU A 237 22.28 12.73 17.21
C GLU A 237 22.76 11.41 17.85
N ASN A 238 23.38 11.51 19.03
CA ASN A 238 23.82 10.38 19.84
C ASN A 238 22.72 9.98 20.84
N TRP A 239 21.75 9.20 20.37
CA TRP A 239 20.52 8.89 21.09
C TRP A 239 20.58 7.55 21.82
N THR A 240 20.15 7.55 23.09
CA THR A 240 19.87 6.33 23.87
C THR A 240 18.40 6.28 24.22
N TYR A 241 17.77 5.14 23.96
CA TYR A 241 16.34 4.90 24.08
C TYR A 241 16.04 4.16 25.38
N GLN A 242 15.13 4.72 26.19
CA GLN A 242 14.69 4.14 27.46
C GLN A 242 13.28 3.59 27.32
N TYR A 243 13.03 2.44 27.97
CA TYR A 243 11.74 1.73 27.86
C TYR A 243 11.18 1.38 29.23
N ASP A 244 9.86 1.31 29.33
CA ASP A 244 9.14 0.93 30.57
C ASP A 244 9.22 -0.57 30.92
N GLY A 245 9.95 -1.35 30.13
CA GLY A 245 10.01 -2.82 30.21
C GLY A 245 9.02 -3.56 29.31
N TYR A 246 8.03 -2.85 28.74
CA TYR A 246 6.92 -3.39 27.93
C TYR A 246 6.82 -2.67 26.58
N ASN A 247 7.96 -2.46 25.92
CA ASN A 247 8.13 -1.80 24.61
C ASN A 247 7.75 -0.31 24.50
N LYS A 248 7.17 0.35 25.50
CA LYS A 248 6.88 1.79 25.41
C LYS A 248 8.16 2.60 25.60
N LEU A 249 8.46 3.47 24.65
CA LEU A 249 9.65 4.34 24.63
C LEU A 249 9.38 5.53 25.54
N THR A 250 9.90 5.55 26.77
CA THR A 250 9.60 6.62 27.75
C THR A 250 10.44 7.88 27.53
N GLN A 251 11.69 7.72 27.08
CA GLN A 251 12.61 8.83 26.85
C GLN A 251 13.66 8.49 25.79
N VAL A 252 14.03 9.46 24.97
CA VAL A 252 15.26 9.44 24.16
C VAL A 252 16.22 10.49 24.70
N THR A 253 17.37 10.07 25.23
CA THR A 253 18.41 10.96 25.75
C THR A 253 19.50 11.19 24.72
N THR A 254 19.96 12.45 24.59
CA THR A 254 20.85 12.89 23.48
C THR A 254 22.35 12.88 23.79
N GLY A 255 22.73 12.42 24.99
CA GLY A 255 24.12 12.48 25.47
C GLY A 255 24.64 13.90 25.80
N GLY A 256 23.83 14.94 25.58
CA GLY A 256 24.14 16.33 25.87
C GLY A 256 23.26 16.91 27.00
N SER A 257 22.76 18.13 26.80
CA SER A 257 21.86 18.78 27.76
C SER A 257 20.55 18.01 27.91
N ALA A 258 20.10 17.80 29.15
CA ALA A 258 18.83 17.15 29.44
C ALA A 258 17.60 17.89 28.86
N LEU A 259 17.74 19.19 28.56
CA LEU A 259 16.73 20.00 27.87
C LEU A 259 16.48 19.55 26.41
N LEU A 260 17.38 18.75 25.83
CA LEU A 260 17.24 18.20 24.47
C LEU A 260 16.70 16.76 24.47
N ASN A 261 16.38 16.18 25.63
CA ASN A 261 15.81 14.84 25.71
C ASN A 261 14.36 14.85 25.21
N ARG A 262 13.99 13.87 24.38
CA ARG A 262 12.59 13.66 23.98
C ARG A 262 11.91 12.82 25.05
N ASN A 263 10.76 13.28 25.56
CA ASN A 263 10.00 12.62 26.62
C ASN A 263 8.61 12.25 26.12
N TYR A 264 8.13 11.08 26.54
CA TYR A 264 6.97 10.43 25.96
C TYR A 264 6.03 9.92 27.06
N THR A 265 4.73 10.05 26.86
CA THR A 265 3.71 9.45 27.74
C THR A 265 2.70 8.65 26.93
N TYR A 266 2.05 7.68 27.55
CA TYR A 266 1.16 6.72 26.89
C TYR A 266 -0.15 6.51 27.66
N ASP A 267 -1.20 6.16 26.95
CA ASP A 267 -2.45 5.68 27.54
C ASP A 267 -2.29 4.25 28.13
N LYS A 268 -3.37 3.72 28.71
CA LYS A 268 -3.39 2.36 29.28
C LYS A 268 -3.35 1.23 28.23
N ASN A 269 -3.61 1.55 26.96
CA ASN A 269 -3.62 0.61 25.84
C ASN A 269 -2.29 0.58 25.09
N GLY A 270 -1.39 1.54 25.36
CA GLY A 270 -0.08 1.66 24.72
C GLY A 270 -0.02 2.70 23.60
N ASN A 271 -0.94 3.65 23.52
CA ASN A 271 -0.96 4.69 22.49
C ASN A 271 -0.32 5.99 22.98
N LEU A 272 0.49 6.66 22.16
CA LEU A 272 1.30 7.82 22.56
C LEU A 272 0.45 9.08 22.80
N LEU A 273 0.41 9.57 24.04
CA LEU A 273 -0.32 10.79 24.40
C LEU A 273 0.47 12.07 24.11
N THR A 274 1.79 12.06 24.33
CA THR A 274 2.64 13.28 24.23
C THR A 274 4.03 12.98 23.66
N ASP A 275 4.62 13.95 22.96
CA ASP A 275 6.03 13.98 22.52
C ASP A 275 6.60 15.39 22.77
N SER A 276 7.58 15.48 23.69
CA SER A 276 8.17 16.77 24.07
C SER A 276 9.14 17.39 23.05
N TYR A 277 9.41 16.72 21.93
CA TYR A 277 10.22 17.25 20.81
C TYR A 277 9.36 17.68 19.63
N ARG A 278 8.24 16.98 19.39
CA ARG A 278 7.24 17.36 18.37
C ARG A 278 6.19 18.34 18.89
N GLU A 279 6.38 18.84 20.12
CA GLU A 279 5.47 19.70 20.86
C GLU A 279 4.02 19.17 20.91
N ILE A 280 3.87 17.85 20.91
CA ILE A 280 2.57 17.17 21.05
C ILE A 280 2.20 17.19 22.52
N ALA A 281 1.34 18.14 22.88
CA ALA A 281 0.88 18.39 24.25
C ALA A 281 -0.25 17.43 24.67
N ALA A 282 -1.07 16.98 23.72
CA ALA A 282 -2.13 16.01 23.94
C ALA A 282 -2.43 15.21 22.65
N THR A 283 -2.93 13.99 22.82
CA THR A 283 -3.47 13.13 21.75
C THR A 283 -4.67 12.35 22.31
N GLU A 284 -5.80 12.34 21.62
CA GLU A 284 -6.96 11.53 21.99
C GLU A 284 -7.25 10.44 20.95
N TYR A 285 -7.46 9.20 21.43
CA TYR A 285 -7.53 7.99 20.62
C TYR A 285 -8.95 7.42 20.48
N GLY A 286 -9.28 7.02 19.25
CA GLY A 286 -10.54 6.36 18.90
C GLY A 286 -10.54 4.85 19.16
N ARG A 287 -11.61 4.20 18.70
CA ARG A 287 -11.95 2.78 18.93
C ARG A 287 -10.86 1.77 18.53
N THR A 288 -9.95 2.15 17.64
CA THR A 288 -8.99 1.28 16.95
C THR A 288 -7.55 1.79 17.04
N ALA A 289 -7.22 2.58 18.07
CA ALA A 289 -5.87 3.15 18.31
C ALA A 289 -5.37 4.17 17.25
N TYR A 290 -6.30 4.75 16.48
CA TYR A 290 -6.09 5.95 15.67
C TYR A 290 -6.35 7.21 16.51
N PRO A 291 -5.50 8.25 16.44
CA PRO A 291 -5.82 9.53 17.06
C PRO A 291 -6.96 10.18 16.28
N TYR A 292 -7.95 10.76 16.96
CA TYR A 292 -8.94 11.65 16.32
C TYR A 292 -8.67 13.14 16.62
N TYR A 293 -7.85 13.42 17.64
CA TYR A 293 -7.41 14.75 18.04
C TYR A 293 -5.93 14.73 18.44
N LEU A 294 -5.18 15.77 18.08
CA LEU A 294 -3.91 16.14 18.70
C LEU A 294 -3.89 17.66 18.96
N GLU A 295 -3.14 18.04 20.00
CA GLU A 295 -2.64 19.40 20.18
C GLU A 295 -1.11 19.38 19.95
N ALA A 296 -0.63 20.08 18.91
CA ALA A 296 0.79 20.08 18.51
C ALA A 296 1.25 21.45 17.99
N ASP A 297 2.35 22.00 18.53
CA ASP A 297 2.87 23.35 18.20
C ASP A 297 1.73 24.39 18.10
N ASN A 298 0.97 24.52 19.19
CA ASN A 298 -0.16 25.46 19.31
C ASN A 298 -1.25 25.34 18.22
N LYS A 299 -1.38 24.17 17.58
CA LYS A 299 -2.44 23.84 16.62
C LYS A 299 -3.27 22.66 17.09
N GLU A 300 -4.58 22.74 16.88
CA GLU A 300 -5.47 21.59 17.04
C GLU A 300 -5.59 20.83 15.72
N ILE A 301 -5.36 19.52 15.75
CA ILE A 301 -5.42 18.65 14.58
C ILE A 301 -6.53 17.63 14.83
N TYR A 302 -7.52 17.59 13.95
CA TYR A 302 -8.67 16.69 14.00
C TYR A 302 -8.67 15.76 12.80
N TYR A 303 -8.95 14.47 13.01
CA TYR A 303 -9.08 13.48 11.93
C TYR A 303 -10.44 12.77 11.98
N LEU A 304 -10.92 12.33 10.82
CA LEU A 304 -12.03 11.36 10.73
C LEU A 304 -11.64 10.21 9.80
N TYR A 305 -12.09 9.01 10.17
CA TYR A 305 -11.78 7.74 9.50
C TYR A 305 -13.06 7.08 8.96
N SER A 306 -12.92 6.19 7.97
CA SER A 306 -13.99 5.35 7.45
C SER A 306 -14.31 4.19 8.41
N ALA A 307 -15.26 3.33 8.05
CA ALA A 307 -15.56 2.12 8.83
C ALA A 307 -14.46 1.05 8.70
N GLU A 308 -13.62 1.18 7.69
CA GLU A 308 -12.44 0.39 7.32
C GLU A 308 -11.14 1.02 7.86
N ASP A 309 -11.27 1.91 8.85
CA ASP A 309 -10.22 2.69 9.51
C ASP A 309 -9.33 3.57 8.59
N GLN A 310 -9.81 3.97 7.41
CA GLN A 310 -9.01 4.81 6.49
C GLN A 310 -9.27 6.31 6.67
N ARG A 311 -8.23 7.15 6.67
CA ARG A 311 -8.36 8.62 6.86
C ARG A 311 -9.14 9.28 5.72
N MET A 312 -10.32 9.80 6.06
CA MET A 312 -11.22 10.51 5.13
C MET A 312 -11.14 12.04 5.26
N TYR A 313 -10.69 12.54 6.41
CA TYR A 313 -10.65 13.98 6.71
C TYR A 313 -9.47 14.33 7.63
N LYS A 314 -8.88 15.50 7.40
CA LYS A 314 -7.94 16.20 8.29
C LYS A 314 -8.39 17.66 8.42
N LYS A 315 -8.42 18.20 9.65
CA LYS A 315 -8.64 19.62 9.95
C LYS A 315 -7.55 20.11 10.88
N VAL A 316 -6.89 21.20 10.51
CA VAL A 316 -5.88 21.88 11.31
C VAL A 316 -6.42 23.26 11.66
N VAL A 317 -6.51 23.57 12.95
CA VAL A 317 -6.80 24.92 13.45
C VAL A 317 -5.51 25.50 14.01
N SER A 318 -5.02 26.57 13.40
CA SER A 318 -3.95 27.39 13.96
C SER A 318 -4.54 28.67 14.58
N PRO A 319 -3.74 29.48 15.31
CA PRO A 319 -4.18 30.78 15.79
C PRO A 319 -4.55 31.79 14.71
N THR A 320 -4.18 31.54 13.44
CA THR A 320 -4.36 32.47 12.30
C THR A 320 -5.31 31.95 11.22
N GLU A 321 -5.43 30.64 11.04
CA GLU A 321 -6.22 30.03 9.97
C GLU A 321 -6.79 28.65 10.34
N THR A 322 -7.69 28.14 9.50
CA THR A 322 -8.14 26.75 9.58
C THR A 322 -8.01 26.11 8.20
N THR A 323 -7.20 25.07 8.12
CA THR A 323 -7.05 24.23 6.92
C THR A 323 -7.90 22.97 7.07
N THR A 324 -8.60 22.57 6.00
CA THR A 324 -9.35 21.31 5.94
C THR A 324 -9.03 20.56 4.67
N GLU A 325 -8.72 19.27 4.78
CA GLU A 325 -8.48 18.35 3.67
C GLU A 325 -9.46 17.18 3.72
N PHE A 326 -10.09 16.87 2.60
CA PHE A 326 -10.92 15.68 2.41
C PHE A 326 -10.22 14.72 1.45
N TYR A 327 -10.11 13.46 1.85
CA TYR A 327 -9.46 12.41 1.09
C TYR A 327 -10.52 11.57 0.38
N LEU A 328 -10.50 11.55 -0.94
CA LEU A 328 -11.34 10.67 -1.75
C LEU A 328 -10.53 9.43 -2.10
N GLN A 329 -11.06 8.27 -1.76
CA GLN A 329 -10.43 6.98 -1.94
C GLN A 329 -11.19 6.13 -2.97
N ASP A 330 -10.49 5.19 -3.60
CA ASP A 330 -11.13 4.12 -4.38
C ASP A 330 -11.66 2.99 -3.48
N ALA A 331 -12.23 1.95 -4.11
CA ALA A 331 -12.77 0.78 -3.41
C ALA A 331 -11.72 -0.10 -2.70
N THR A 332 -10.44 0.24 -2.76
CA THR A 332 -9.33 -0.40 -2.04
C THR A 332 -8.75 0.47 -0.92
N GLY A 333 -9.36 1.64 -0.63
CA GLY A 333 -8.88 2.60 0.38
C GLY A 333 -7.74 3.50 -0.10
N LYS A 334 -7.34 3.38 -1.37
CA LYS A 334 -6.23 4.13 -1.98
C LYS A 334 -6.71 5.54 -2.34
N THR A 335 -6.00 6.57 -1.89
CA THR A 335 -6.34 7.98 -2.20
C THR A 335 -6.20 8.25 -3.70
N VAL A 336 -7.29 8.68 -4.32
CA VAL A 336 -7.37 9.04 -5.76
C VAL A 336 -7.59 10.54 -5.98
N ALA A 337 -8.14 11.27 -5.01
CA ALA A 337 -8.18 12.73 -5.03
C ALA A 337 -8.14 13.32 -3.62
N LEU A 338 -7.69 14.57 -3.52
CA LEU A 338 -7.68 15.34 -2.29
C LEU A 338 -8.31 16.72 -2.55
N ARG A 339 -9.22 17.13 -1.66
CA ARG A 339 -9.83 18.47 -1.69
C ARG A 339 -9.38 19.28 -0.48
N ARG A 340 -8.53 20.29 -0.70
CA ARG A 340 -8.02 21.19 0.34
C ARG A 340 -8.79 22.51 0.35
N LYS A 341 -8.98 23.10 1.53
CA LYS A 341 -9.46 24.48 1.70
C LYS A 341 -8.71 25.13 2.86
N VAL A 342 -8.26 26.36 2.67
CA VAL A 342 -7.57 27.17 3.68
C VAL A 342 -8.42 28.41 4.00
N GLY A 343 -8.87 28.55 5.25
CA GLY A 343 -9.64 29.69 5.73
C GLY A 343 -10.86 30.04 4.86
N SER A 344 -10.87 31.28 4.34
CA SER A 344 -11.90 31.81 3.44
C SER A 344 -11.64 31.56 1.95
N ALA A 345 -10.49 30.98 1.58
CA ALA A 345 -10.13 30.76 0.18
C ALA A 345 -11.04 29.74 -0.53
N ALA A 346 -11.00 29.74 -1.86
CA ALA A 346 -11.59 28.67 -2.66
C ALA A 346 -10.97 27.31 -2.32
N ALA A 347 -11.74 26.23 -2.45
CA ALA A 347 -11.22 24.89 -2.27
C ALA A 347 -10.50 24.42 -3.54
N THR A 348 -9.26 23.94 -3.40
CA THR A 348 -8.47 23.36 -4.48
C THR A 348 -8.65 21.84 -4.52
N TRP A 349 -8.32 21.24 -5.66
CA TRP A 349 -8.36 19.80 -5.88
C TRP A 349 -7.02 19.30 -6.44
N GLU A 350 -6.59 18.14 -5.93
CA GLU A 350 -5.48 17.33 -6.41
C GLU A 350 -6.06 15.97 -6.85
N TYR A 351 -5.69 15.45 -8.02
CA TYR A 351 -6.10 14.12 -8.51
C TYR A 351 -4.88 13.25 -8.79
N TYR A 352 -4.87 12.00 -8.30
CA TYR A 352 -3.70 11.12 -8.33
C TYR A 352 -3.85 9.99 -9.36
N VAL A 353 -3.02 10.05 -10.40
CA VAL A 353 -2.96 9.04 -11.46
C VAL A 353 -2.32 7.76 -10.89
N ASN A 354 -3.00 6.62 -11.05
CA ASN A 354 -2.68 5.34 -10.41
C ASN A 354 -2.84 5.33 -8.86
N GLY A 355 -3.52 6.33 -8.29
CA GLY A 355 -3.74 6.48 -6.84
C GLY A 355 -2.43 6.48 -6.05
N SER A 356 -2.28 5.64 -5.02
CA SER A 356 -1.09 5.57 -4.15
C SER A 356 0.25 5.44 -4.89
N VAL A 357 0.29 4.72 -6.02
CA VAL A 357 1.52 4.58 -6.83
C VAL A 357 2.00 5.94 -7.34
N ARG A 358 1.06 6.88 -7.53
CA ARG A 358 1.24 8.27 -7.97
C ARG A 358 2.22 8.36 -9.13
N GLU A 359 1.81 7.98 -10.33
CA GLU A 359 2.61 8.34 -11.52
C GLU A 359 2.66 9.87 -11.67
N ALA A 360 1.51 10.51 -11.40
CA ALA A 360 1.31 11.94 -11.52
C ALA A 360 0.22 12.48 -10.58
N ARG A 361 0.34 13.77 -10.23
CA ARG A 361 -0.71 14.58 -9.59
C ARG A 361 -1.19 15.62 -10.61
N ILE A 362 -2.50 15.70 -10.82
CA ILE A 362 -3.12 16.80 -11.56
C ILE A 362 -3.62 17.83 -10.52
N LYS A 363 -3.15 19.06 -10.62
CA LYS A 363 -3.46 20.20 -9.75
C LYS A 363 -4.51 21.11 -10.42
N ASN A 364 -5.29 21.84 -9.61
CA ASN A 364 -6.04 23.04 -10.04
C ASN A 364 -7.01 22.89 -11.24
N VAL A 365 -7.56 21.69 -11.47
CA VAL A 365 -8.49 21.42 -12.59
C VAL A 365 -9.75 22.29 -12.50
N THR A 366 -9.78 23.40 -13.24
CA THR A 366 -10.88 24.37 -13.26
C THR A 366 -11.73 24.33 -14.55
N HIS A 367 -11.40 23.47 -15.52
CA HIS A 367 -11.95 23.52 -16.87
C HIS A 367 -12.48 22.17 -17.40
N ASN A 368 -13.51 22.23 -18.26
CA ASN A 368 -14.12 21.07 -18.92
C ASN A 368 -13.31 20.58 -20.13
N GLY A 369 -12.04 20.18 -19.92
CA GLY A 369 -11.26 19.41 -20.89
C GLY A 369 -9.83 19.90 -21.13
N ILE A 370 -8.96 18.95 -21.49
CA ILE A 370 -7.51 19.06 -21.78
C ILE A 370 -6.69 19.62 -20.59
N ILE A 371 -5.94 18.73 -19.94
CA ILE A 371 -4.96 19.07 -18.91
C ILE A 371 -3.78 19.79 -19.58
N ALA A 372 -3.45 21.00 -19.11
CA ALA A 372 -2.25 21.71 -19.53
C ALA A 372 -0.97 21.13 -18.87
N PRO A 373 0.23 21.27 -19.47
CA PRO A 373 1.47 20.76 -18.88
C PRO A 373 1.72 21.22 -17.44
N GLN A 374 1.48 22.51 -17.16
CA GLN A 374 1.66 23.12 -15.84
C GLN A 374 0.57 22.73 -14.82
N GLU A 375 -0.49 22.03 -15.25
CA GLU A 375 -1.52 21.47 -14.36
C GLU A 375 -1.17 20.06 -13.88
N ILE A 376 -0.06 19.44 -14.33
CA ILE A 376 0.32 18.07 -13.98
C ILE A 376 1.78 17.94 -13.51
N GLU A 377 1.98 17.29 -12.37
CA GLU A 377 3.28 16.90 -11.84
C GLU A 377 3.46 15.40 -11.96
N PHE A 378 4.70 14.96 -12.16
CA PHE A 378 5.09 13.56 -12.29
C PHE A 378 6.07 13.16 -11.19
N TYR A 379 5.95 11.92 -10.68
CA TYR A 379 6.78 11.41 -9.60
C TYR A 379 7.84 10.40 -10.11
N LEU A 380 9.09 10.65 -9.73
CA LEU A 380 10.18 9.69 -9.80
C LEU A 380 10.47 9.18 -8.39
N SER A 381 10.56 7.86 -8.25
CA SER A 381 10.66 7.17 -6.96
C SER A 381 11.77 6.12 -6.97
N ASP A 382 12.22 5.71 -5.79
CA ASP A 382 13.14 4.59 -5.61
C ASP A 382 12.42 3.22 -5.53
N HIS A 383 13.18 2.17 -5.26
CA HIS A 383 12.71 0.78 -5.16
C HIS A 383 11.69 0.51 -4.05
N LEU A 384 11.57 1.41 -3.05
CA LEU A 384 10.59 1.32 -1.97
C LEU A 384 9.36 2.21 -2.23
N GLY A 385 9.34 2.94 -3.35
CA GLY A 385 8.31 3.93 -3.63
C GLY A 385 8.44 5.20 -2.78
N ASN A 386 9.63 5.54 -2.29
CA ASN A 386 9.89 6.87 -1.74
C ASN A 386 10.00 7.87 -2.90
N THR A 387 9.33 9.01 -2.81
CA THR A 387 9.40 10.07 -3.82
C THR A 387 10.76 10.75 -3.76
N ARG A 388 11.53 10.64 -4.84
CA ARG A 388 12.90 11.18 -4.99
C ARG A 388 12.93 12.47 -5.79
N VAL A 389 12.08 12.60 -6.82
CA VAL A 389 11.91 13.83 -7.60
C VAL A 389 10.43 14.01 -7.97
N VAL A 390 9.92 15.23 -7.84
CA VAL A 390 8.65 15.68 -8.44
C VAL A 390 8.96 16.77 -9.44
N TYR A 391 8.49 16.62 -10.68
CA TYR A 391 8.69 17.59 -11.75
C TYR A 391 7.38 17.91 -12.49
N GLU A 392 7.26 19.13 -13.03
CA GLU A 392 6.18 19.52 -13.95
C GLU A 392 6.74 19.80 -15.35
N PRO A 393 6.06 19.39 -16.44
CA PRO A 393 6.42 19.79 -17.79
C PRO A 393 5.97 21.22 -18.06
N THR A 394 6.83 22.03 -18.68
CA THR A 394 6.56 23.44 -18.96
C THR A 394 7.05 23.86 -20.36
N TYR A 395 6.73 25.09 -20.77
CA TYR A 395 7.10 25.63 -22.07
C TYR A 395 7.94 26.91 -21.96
N ALA A 396 9.23 26.80 -22.24
CA ALA A 396 10.16 27.94 -22.32
C ALA A 396 10.39 28.31 -23.78
N GLY A 397 9.98 29.51 -24.20
CA GLY A 397 10.12 29.94 -25.61
C GLY A 397 9.41 29.06 -26.65
N GLY A 398 8.47 28.21 -26.22
CA GLY A 398 7.82 27.18 -27.05
C GLY A 398 8.52 25.82 -27.08
N VAL A 399 9.70 25.69 -26.47
CA VAL A 399 10.39 24.41 -26.22
C VAL A 399 9.80 23.74 -24.99
N LEU A 400 9.59 22.42 -25.06
CA LEU A 400 9.12 21.63 -23.93
C LEU A 400 10.31 21.34 -22.98
N GLU A 401 10.16 21.70 -21.72
CA GLU A 401 11.18 21.52 -20.68
C GLU A 401 10.54 20.93 -19.42
N LEU A 402 11.37 20.49 -18.47
CA LEU A 402 10.93 20.00 -17.16
C LEU A 402 11.36 21.01 -16.09
N ALA A 403 10.47 21.38 -15.18
CA ALA A 403 10.81 22.15 -13.98
C ALA A 403 10.76 21.23 -12.75
N ILE A 404 11.72 21.35 -11.83
CA ILE A 404 11.75 20.54 -10.60
C ILE A 404 10.98 21.27 -9.51
N ASN A 405 10.03 20.58 -8.87
CA ASN A 405 9.23 21.13 -7.77
C ASN A 405 9.65 20.58 -6.40
N TYR A 406 10.06 19.31 -6.35
CA TYR A 406 10.60 18.69 -5.15
C TYR A 406 11.72 17.72 -5.52
N ALA A 407 12.75 17.62 -4.69
CA ALA A 407 13.73 16.52 -4.75
C ALA A 407 14.19 16.16 -3.34
N ALA A 408 14.35 14.88 -3.03
CA ALA A 408 14.71 14.44 -1.68
C ALA A 408 15.55 13.16 -1.64
N ASP A 409 16.44 13.12 -0.66
CA ASP A 409 17.13 11.93 -0.19
C ASP A 409 16.76 11.67 1.28
N TYR A 410 16.77 10.40 1.71
CA TYR A 410 16.26 9.96 3.01
C TYR A 410 17.28 9.12 3.79
N PHE A 411 17.26 9.25 5.12
CA PHE A 411 17.80 8.24 6.02
C PHE A 411 16.95 6.95 5.92
N PRO A 412 17.52 5.75 6.18
CA PRO A 412 16.84 4.45 6.05
C PRO A 412 15.41 4.40 6.59
N TYR A 413 15.18 4.91 7.80
CA TYR A 413 13.88 4.86 8.47
C TYR A 413 12.92 6.01 8.07
N GLY A 414 13.23 6.75 7.01
CA GLY A 414 12.32 7.69 6.34
C GLY A 414 12.42 9.16 6.78
N LYS A 415 13.36 9.52 7.67
CA LYS A 415 13.70 10.92 7.96
C LYS A 415 14.33 11.54 6.71
N VAL A 416 14.00 12.78 6.37
CA VAL A 416 14.65 13.51 5.26
C VAL A 416 16.12 13.77 5.60
N LEU A 417 17.01 13.53 4.64
CA LEU A 417 18.46 13.75 4.74
C LEU A 417 18.89 15.05 4.04
N ARG A 418 18.40 15.28 2.82
CA ARG A 418 18.41 16.57 2.12
C ARG A 418 17.13 16.72 1.29
N GLU A 419 16.61 17.92 1.17
CA GLU A 419 15.45 18.21 0.34
C GLU A 419 15.54 19.58 -0.34
N TYR A 420 15.10 19.63 -1.59
CA TYR A 420 14.84 20.85 -2.35
C TYR A 420 13.33 21.03 -2.49
N VAL A 421 12.84 22.23 -2.17
CA VAL A 421 11.43 22.62 -2.31
C VAL A 421 11.36 23.87 -3.19
N ASN A 422 10.64 23.80 -4.31
CA ASN A 422 10.35 24.98 -5.11
C ASN A 422 9.23 25.79 -4.44
N THR A 423 9.60 26.75 -3.60
CA THR A 423 8.66 27.64 -2.89
C THR A 423 7.78 28.50 -3.80
N SER A 424 8.03 28.50 -5.11
CA SER A 424 7.23 29.22 -6.11
C SER A 424 5.96 28.45 -6.52
N THR A 425 5.92 27.13 -6.34
CA THR A 425 4.81 26.27 -6.81
C THR A 425 3.86 25.79 -5.71
N GLY A 426 4.18 26.01 -4.43
CA GLY A 426 3.24 25.85 -3.31
C GLY A 426 3.88 25.38 -1.99
N ASP A 427 3.13 24.58 -1.26
CA ASP A 427 3.65 23.79 -0.12
C ASP A 427 4.61 22.68 -0.61
N PRO A 428 5.54 22.20 0.24
CA PRO A 428 6.35 21.02 -0.05
C PRO A 428 5.49 19.77 -0.30
N GLU A 429 6.05 18.77 -0.96
CA GLU A 429 5.37 17.48 -1.12
C GLU A 429 5.14 16.82 0.24
N LYS A 430 3.92 16.29 0.44
CA LYS A 430 3.47 15.61 1.65
C LYS A 430 3.60 14.10 1.54
N PHE A 431 3.56 13.54 0.34
CA PHE A 431 3.74 12.11 0.11
C PHE A 431 5.22 11.77 -0.12
N LEU A 432 5.93 11.39 0.95
CA LEU A 432 7.38 11.30 0.96
C LEU A 432 7.92 9.88 0.85
N THR A 433 7.62 9.02 1.83
CA THR A 433 8.26 7.70 1.94
C THR A 433 7.25 6.56 1.79
N THR A 434 7.58 5.55 0.99
CA THR A 434 6.69 4.41 0.66
C THR A 434 5.26 4.84 0.29
N GLN A 435 5.13 5.94 -0.48
CA GLN A 435 3.84 6.52 -0.89
C GLN A 435 2.93 7.05 0.26
N HIS A 436 3.42 7.14 1.51
CA HIS A 436 2.67 7.60 2.68
C HIS A 436 2.79 9.11 2.94
N GLU A 437 1.75 9.70 3.56
CA GLU A 437 1.69 11.13 3.87
C GLU A 437 2.42 11.45 5.17
N ARG A 438 3.29 12.46 5.14
CA ARG A 438 3.80 13.13 6.34
C ARG A 438 2.92 14.32 6.66
N ASP A 439 2.28 14.32 7.82
CA ASP A 439 1.53 15.49 8.28
C ASP A 439 2.51 16.60 8.68
N LYS A 440 2.42 17.74 7.98
CA LYS A 440 3.33 18.90 8.11
C LYS A 440 3.35 19.46 9.54
N GLU A 441 2.24 19.31 10.25
CA GLU A 441 1.99 19.89 11.57
C GLU A 441 2.70 19.13 12.71
N THR A 442 2.98 17.84 12.51
CA THR A 442 3.61 16.96 13.52
C THR A 442 4.93 16.35 13.04
N GLY A 443 5.13 16.27 11.71
CA GLY A 443 6.21 15.53 11.07
C GLY A 443 6.08 14.01 11.17
N LEU A 444 4.88 13.49 11.47
CA LEU A 444 4.57 12.06 11.57
C LEU A 444 4.04 11.52 10.24
N ASP A 445 4.36 10.27 9.92
CA ASP A 445 3.85 9.58 8.74
C ASP A 445 2.53 8.84 9.08
N TYR A 446 1.46 9.11 8.35
CA TYR A 446 0.24 8.32 8.38
C TYR A 446 0.42 7.07 7.50
N ARG A 447 0.65 5.92 8.14
CA ARG A 447 0.98 4.63 7.51
C ARG A 447 -0.27 3.76 7.25
N GLY A 448 -1.41 4.35 6.91
CA GLY A 448 -2.68 3.61 6.73
C GLY A 448 -3.30 3.14 8.06
N ALA A 449 -2.60 2.33 8.85
CA ALA A 449 -3.14 1.78 10.11
C ALA A 449 -2.59 2.41 11.40
N ARG A 450 -1.44 3.07 11.32
CA ARG A 450 -0.75 3.65 12.49
C ARG A 450 -0.08 4.95 12.09
N PHE A 451 0.20 5.81 13.06
CA PHE A 451 1.14 6.91 12.88
C PHE A 451 2.56 6.44 13.23
N TYR A 452 3.53 6.89 12.46
CA TYR A 452 4.93 6.48 12.55
C TYR A 452 5.84 7.70 12.64
N ASP A 453 6.78 7.67 13.59
CA ASP A 453 7.86 8.64 13.71
C ASP A 453 9.13 8.12 13.03
N SER A 454 9.52 8.76 11.93
CA SER A 454 10.70 8.46 11.14
C SER A 454 12.02 9.01 11.71
N ASP A 455 11.97 9.95 12.66
CA ASP A 455 13.16 10.41 13.39
C ASP A 455 13.66 9.30 14.31
N VAL A 456 12.76 8.76 15.16
CA VAL A 456 13.07 7.73 16.17
C VAL A 456 12.80 6.30 15.70
N ALA A 457 12.29 6.11 14.49
CA ALA A 457 12.10 4.83 13.80
C ALA A 457 11.08 3.87 14.46
N ARG A 458 9.91 4.38 14.89
CA ARG A 458 8.88 3.60 15.60
C ARG A 458 7.45 4.06 15.32
N PHE A 459 6.48 3.15 15.47
CA PHE A 459 5.05 3.50 15.53
C PHE A 459 4.66 4.13 16.88
N LEU A 460 3.62 4.96 16.87
CA LEU A 460 3.05 5.64 18.05
C LEU A 460 2.08 4.76 18.86
N SER A 461 1.48 3.76 18.23
CA SER A 461 0.53 2.83 18.83
C SER A 461 0.96 1.38 18.60
N ILE A 462 0.41 0.49 19.43
CA ILE A 462 0.66 -0.95 19.35
C ILE A 462 0.15 -1.52 18.03
N ASP A 463 0.91 -2.47 17.47
CA ASP A 463 0.53 -3.25 16.30
C ASP A 463 -0.80 -4.01 16.52
N PRO A 464 -1.84 -3.81 15.70
CA PRO A 464 -3.06 -4.62 15.75
C PRO A 464 -2.80 -6.13 15.59
N LEU A 465 -1.71 -6.51 14.93
CA LEU A 465 -1.26 -7.89 14.71
C LEU A 465 -0.16 -8.33 15.69
N GLN A 466 0.09 -7.60 16.79
CA GLN A 466 1.16 -7.93 17.76
C GLN A 466 1.15 -9.39 18.25
N LYS A 467 -0.03 -10.03 18.30
CA LYS A 467 -0.22 -11.42 18.71
C LYS A 467 0.43 -12.43 17.76
N ASP A 468 0.60 -12.06 16.49
CA ASP A 468 1.12 -12.90 15.41
C ASP A 468 2.64 -12.71 15.24
N TYR A 469 3.19 -11.63 15.80
CA TYR A 469 4.63 -11.32 15.83
C TYR A 469 5.23 -11.28 17.26
N PRO A 470 4.99 -12.29 18.14
CA PRO A 470 5.38 -12.23 19.55
C PRO A 470 6.90 -12.24 19.80
N SER A 471 7.72 -12.51 18.76
CA SER A 471 9.17 -12.39 18.78
C SER A 471 9.69 -10.96 18.56
N PHE A 472 8.81 -10.01 18.19
CA PHE A 472 9.17 -8.65 17.85
C PHE A 472 8.53 -7.63 18.80
N SER A 473 9.10 -6.42 18.82
CA SER A 473 8.55 -5.29 19.57
C SER A 473 7.23 -4.82 18.96
N THR A 474 6.27 -4.51 19.83
CA THR A 474 4.88 -4.14 19.50
C THR A 474 4.74 -2.80 18.78
N TYR A 475 5.83 -2.06 18.57
CA TYR A 475 5.90 -0.77 17.86
C TYR A 475 6.96 -0.74 16.76
N HIS A 476 7.55 -1.89 16.43
CA HIS A 476 8.64 -1.98 15.46
C HIS A 476 8.15 -1.67 14.03
N TYR A 477 9.04 -1.14 13.19
CA TYR A 477 8.78 -0.92 11.77
C TYR A 477 9.55 -1.96 10.94
N VAL A 478 8.86 -2.65 10.03
CA VAL A 478 9.39 -3.58 9.00
C VAL A 478 10.51 -4.52 9.48
N MET A 479 10.30 -5.19 10.63
CA MET A 479 11.25 -6.07 11.33
C MET A 479 12.65 -5.46 11.61
N GLY A 480 12.83 -4.15 11.45
CA GLY A 480 14.12 -3.47 11.57
C GLY A 480 14.95 -3.44 10.27
N ASN A 481 14.35 -3.69 9.10
CA ASN A 481 15.02 -3.67 7.79
C ASN A 481 14.32 -2.74 6.77
N PRO A 482 14.40 -1.41 6.95
CA PRO A 482 13.68 -0.45 6.11
C PRO A 482 14.34 -0.22 4.74
N ILE A 483 15.41 -0.94 4.40
CA ILE A 483 16.11 -0.85 3.11
C ILE A 483 15.58 -1.89 2.12
N SER A 484 15.09 -3.04 2.60
CA SER A 484 14.57 -4.13 1.75
C SER A 484 13.11 -4.48 2.02
N LEU A 485 12.48 -3.92 3.05
CA LEU A 485 11.06 -4.15 3.40
C LEU A 485 10.29 -2.83 3.49
N ILE A 486 9.01 -2.88 3.10
CA ILE A 486 8.02 -1.81 3.26
C ILE A 486 6.83 -2.33 4.06
N ASP A 487 6.09 -1.44 4.72
CA ASP A 487 4.77 -1.72 5.27
C ASP A 487 3.73 -0.88 4.50
N PRO A 488 3.03 -1.46 3.51
CA PRO A 488 2.11 -0.72 2.64
C PRO A 488 0.78 -0.32 3.29
N THR A 489 0.45 -0.85 4.48
CA THR A 489 -0.88 -0.64 5.10
C THR A 489 -0.83 -0.28 6.58
N GLY A 490 0.35 -0.31 7.21
CA GLY A 490 0.52 -0.25 8.66
C GLY A 490 0.20 -1.58 9.36
N LYS A 491 -0.01 -2.65 8.57
CA LYS A 491 -0.38 -4.02 8.93
C LYS A 491 0.26 -4.96 7.89
N GLY A 492 0.59 -6.18 8.30
CA GLY A 492 1.01 -7.23 7.36
C GLY A 492 -0.09 -7.61 6.35
N ALA A 493 0.32 -8.15 5.20
CA ALA A 493 -0.52 -8.68 4.11
C ALA A 493 0.10 -10.01 3.61
N GLU A 494 -0.59 -10.83 2.80
CA GLU A 494 -0.29 -12.28 2.78
C GLU A 494 -0.60 -13.06 1.48
N SER A 495 0.05 -14.23 1.28
CA SER A 495 -0.06 -15.13 0.12
C SER A 495 -0.50 -16.57 0.42
N THR A 496 -0.83 -17.35 -0.63
CA THR A 496 -1.30 -18.76 -0.54
C THR A 496 -0.52 -19.70 -1.47
N HIS A 497 -0.12 -20.87 -0.97
CA HIS A 497 0.67 -21.87 -1.70
C HIS A 497 0.01 -23.24 -1.77
N ILE A 498 0.03 -23.87 -2.94
CA ILE A 498 -0.63 -25.14 -3.23
C ILE A 498 0.29 -26.12 -3.98
N ASP A 499 -0.03 -27.41 -3.93
CA ASP A 499 0.67 -28.45 -4.69
C ASP A 499 0.10 -28.65 -6.11
N LYS A 500 0.74 -29.53 -6.89
CA LYS A 500 0.31 -29.95 -8.25
C LYS A 500 -1.12 -30.50 -8.34
N SER A 501 -1.71 -30.96 -7.22
CA SER A 501 -3.09 -31.47 -7.14
C SER A 501 -4.11 -30.40 -6.73
N GLY A 502 -3.63 -29.21 -6.35
CA GLY A 502 -4.41 -28.10 -5.84
C GLY A 502 -4.55 -28.08 -4.32
N LYS A 503 -3.94 -29.03 -3.59
CA LYS A 503 -3.98 -29.06 -2.12
C LYS A 503 -3.17 -27.91 -1.55
N VAL A 504 -3.72 -27.19 -0.58
CA VAL A 504 -3.01 -26.12 0.14
C VAL A 504 -1.86 -26.72 0.95
N ILE A 505 -0.66 -26.12 0.80
CA ILE A 505 0.56 -26.45 1.54
C ILE A 505 0.77 -25.45 2.68
N ALA A 506 0.58 -24.16 2.38
CA ALA A 506 0.87 -23.05 3.28
C ALA A 506 0.10 -21.76 2.90
N VAL A 507 0.01 -20.84 3.85
CA VAL A 507 -0.47 -19.45 3.70
C VAL A 507 0.48 -18.60 4.55
N PHE A 508 0.97 -17.46 4.06
CA PHE A 508 2.03 -16.68 4.72
C PHE A 508 1.78 -15.17 4.69
N ASN A 509 2.03 -14.48 5.79
CA ASN A 509 1.99 -13.02 5.87
C ASN A 509 3.25 -12.37 5.25
N ASP A 510 3.28 -12.27 3.91
CA ASP A 510 4.40 -11.79 3.08
C ASP A 510 4.11 -10.57 2.15
N GLY A 511 2.85 -10.27 1.81
CA GLY A 511 2.41 -9.08 1.08
C GLY A 511 1.44 -9.27 -0.09
N ASP A 512 1.18 -10.50 -0.55
CA ASP A 512 0.66 -10.75 -1.91
C ASP A 512 -0.43 -11.83 -1.97
N ASN A 513 -1.71 -11.45 -2.14
CA ASN A 513 -2.88 -12.36 -2.25
C ASN A 513 -2.81 -13.39 -3.42
N GLY A 514 -1.66 -13.59 -4.07
CA GLY A 514 -1.41 -14.63 -5.05
C GLY A 514 -1.62 -16.06 -4.53
N VAL A 515 -2.10 -16.91 -5.43
CA VAL A 515 -2.15 -18.37 -5.27
C VAL A 515 -1.07 -18.99 -6.14
N TYR A 516 -0.08 -19.63 -5.52
CA TYR A 516 1.11 -20.18 -6.17
C TYR A 516 1.13 -21.70 -6.15
N GLN A 517 1.20 -22.32 -7.33
CA GLN A 517 1.26 -23.77 -7.49
C GLN A 517 2.71 -24.28 -7.60
N HIS A 518 3.03 -25.29 -6.79
CA HIS A 518 4.35 -25.91 -6.75
C HIS A 518 4.34 -27.33 -7.30
N GLY A 519 5.38 -27.65 -8.07
CA GLY A 519 5.73 -29.03 -8.42
C GLY A 519 6.30 -29.81 -7.23
N ASP A 520 6.55 -31.10 -7.45
CA ASP A 520 7.22 -31.96 -6.49
C ASP A 520 8.66 -31.51 -6.22
N ASN A 521 9.20 -31.94 -5.08
CA ASN A 521 10.62 -31.89 -4.78
C ASN A 521 11.42 -32.85 -5.68
N ALA A 522 12.75 -32.71 -5.68
CA ALA A 522 13.67 -33.59 -6.41
C ALA A 522 13.69 -35.05 -5.91
N ASP A 523 13.12 -35.33 -4.74
CA ASP A 523 12.89 -36.69 -4.19
C ASP A 523 11.50 -37.27 -4.56
N GLY A 524 10.68 -36.51 -5.32
CA GLY A 524 9.31 -36.87 -5.67
C GLY A 524 8.26 -36.57 -4.59
N GLY A 525 8.66 -36.03 -3.43
CA GLY A 525 7.75 -35.64 -2.35
C GLY A 525 7.05 -34.30 -2.61
N THR A 526 5.85 -34.14 -2.07
CA THR A 526 5.18 -32.82 -2.01
C THR A 526 6.01 -31.85 -1.15
N PRO A 527 6.19 -30.58 -1.55
CA PRO A 527 6.84 -29.58 -0.70
C PRO A 527 6.11 -29.42 0.64
N THR A 528 6.87 -29.16 1.70
CA THR A 528 6.33 -28.82 3.02
C THR A 528 6.28 -27.30 3.21
N GLU A 529 5.43 -26.81 4.11
CA GLU A 529 5.38 -25.41 4.53
C GLU A 529 6.77 -24.81 4.82
N TYR A 530 7.60 -25.52 5.59
CA TYR A 530 9.00 -25.14 5.86
C TYR A 530 9.87 -25.08 4.58
N MET A 531 9.64 -25.96 3.61
CA MET A 531 10.35 -25.90 2.32
C MET A 531 9.86 -24.74 1.45
N ILE A 532 8.59 -24.32 1.58
CA ILE A 532 8.06 -23.16 0.85
C ILE A 532 8.57 -21.85 1.48
N SER A 533 8.59 -21.70 2.81
CA SER A 533 9.18 -20.50 3.43
C SER A 533 10.69 -20.38 3.15
N ARG A 534 11.42 -21.51 3.15
CA ARG A 534 12.81 -21.58 2.65
C ARG A 534 12.97 -21.28 1.16
N ARG A 535 11.90 -21.36 0.35
CA ARG A 535 11.90 -20.87 -1.04
C ARG A 535 11.51 -19.39 -1.12
N GLN A 536 10.67 -18.86 -0.23
CA GLN A 536 10.39 -17.42 -0.15
C GLN A 536 11.65 -16.62 0.16
N GLU A 537 12.51 -17.13 1.07
CA GLU A 537 13.86 -16.60 1.34
C GLU A 537 14.77 -16.45 0.10
N LYS A 538 14.44 -17.11 -1.02
CA LYS A 538 15.23 -17.11 -2.27
C LYS A 538 14.49 -16.56 -3.49
N TRP A 539 13.15 -16.67 -3.54
CA TRP A 539 12.34 -16.45 -4.74
C TRP A 539 11.11 -15.54 -4.49
N GLY A 540 11.13 -14.77 -3.40
CA GLY A 540 10.04 -13.86 -3.01
C GLY A 540 8.73 -14.57 -2.67
N THR A 541 7.63 -13.81 -2.62
CA THR A 541 6.28 -14.31 -2.26
C THR A 541 5.86 -15.53 -3.08
N SER A 542 6.28 -15.62 -4.35
CA SER A 542 6.01 -16.76 -5.23
C SER A 542 6.56 -18.11 -4.74
N ALA A 543 7.65 -18.09 -3.97
CA ALA A 543 8.42 -19.26 -3.55
C ALA A 543 8.82 -20.24 -4.70
N ASN A 544 9.05 -19.73 -5.92
CA ASN A 544 9.24 -20.53 -7.14
C ASN A 544 8.01 -21.43 -7.42
N GLY A 545 6.81 -20.86 -7.31
CA GLY A 545 5.54 -21.45 -7.72
C GLY A 545 4.90 -20.66 -8.87
N THR A 546 4.18 -21.35 -9.74
CA THR A 546 3.45 -20.72 -10.85
C THR A 546 2.20 -20.03 -10.29
N LYS A 547 1.99 -18.74 -10.57
CA LYS A 547 0.76 -18.03 -10.14
C LYS A 547 -0.44 -18.57 -10.91
N VAL A 548 -1.41 -19.16 -10.21
CA VAL A 548 -2.64 -19.76 -10.79
C VAL A 548 -3.91 -18.96 -10.48
N GLY A 549 -3.78 -17.84 -9.77
CA GLY A 549 -4.81 -16.84 -9.50
C GLY A 549 -4.48 -16.02 -8.25
N THR A 550 -5.52 -15.47 -7.62
CA THR A 550 -5.46 -14.72 -6.35
C THR A 550 -6.63 -15.12 -5.44
N THR A 551 -6.53 -14.86 -4.14
CA THR A 551 -7.66 -14.87 -3.20
C THR A 551 -8.18 -13.45 -2.97
N LYS A 552 -9.40 -13.31 -2.41
CA LYS A 552 -9.91 -12.02 -1.91
C LYS A 552 -9.22 -11.59 -0.62
N TYR A 553 -8.95 -12.58 0.23
CA TYR A 553 -8.48 -12.46 1.60
C TYR A 553 -7.45 -13.57 1.85
N TRP A 554 -6.56 -13.37 2.82
CA TRP A 554 -5.45 -14.29 3.08
C TRP A 554 -5.88 -15.58 3.78
N ASP A 555 -6.62 -15.42 4.87
CA ASP A 555 -7.22 -16.44 5.72
C ASP A 555 -8.28 -17.30 5.01
N GLU A 556 -8.51 -17.05 3.72
CA GLU A 556 -9.45 -17.77 2.87
C GLU A 556 -9.26 -19.29 3.01
N PHE A 557 -8.01 -19.76 2.96
CA PHE A 557 -7.60 -21.15 3.14
C PHE A 557 -6.97 -21.46 4.50
N VAL A 558 -7.27 -20.65 5.53
CA VAL A 558 -6.89 -20.93 6.92
C VAL A 558 -8.09 -21.47 7.69
N ASN A 559 -7.88 -22.58 8.40
CA ASN A 559 -8.84 -23.14 9.34
C ASN A 559 -8.81 -22.33 10.65
N ILE A 560 -9.97 -21.78 11.03
CA ILE A 560 -10.12 -20.85 12.17
C ILE A 560 -9.94 -21.55 13.53
N GLU A 561 -10.22 -22.86 13.62
CA GLU A 561 -10.05 -23.63 14.85
C GLU A 561 -8.62 -24.13 15.05
N SER A 562 -7.94 -24.53 13.95
CA SER A 562 -6.59 -25.11 14.00
C SER A 562 -5.46 -24.10 13.79
N GLY A 563 -5.77 -22.92 13.21
CA GLY A 563 -4.81 -21.91 12.78
C GLY A 563 -3.97 -22.29 11.56
N LYS A 564 -4.33 -23.37 10.83
CA LYS A 564 -3.49 -23.96 9.79
C LYS A 564 -4.01 -23.71 8.38
N ALA A 565 -3.07 -23.66 7.43
CA ALA A 565 -3.34 -23.69 6.01
C ALA A 565 -3.94 -25.06 5.61
N GLU A 566 -5.21 -25.06 5.19
CA GLU A 566 -5.98 -26.28 4.91
C GLU A 566 -6.91 -26.07 3.71
N GLY A 567 -6.99 -27.06 2.82
CA GLY A 567 -7.96 -27.06 1.71
C GLY A 567 -7.44 -27.69 0.41
N VAL A 568 -8.32 -27.72 -0.59
CA VAL A 568 -7.98 -28.18 -1.95
C VAL A 568 -8.72 -27.34 -2.99
N LEU A 569 -7.96 -26.63 -3.82
CA LEU A 569 -8.45 -25.78 -4.89
C LEU A 569 -8.73 -26.61 -6.15
N LYS A 570 -9.92 -26.44 -6.72
CA LYS A 570 -10.27 -26.86 -8.06
C LYS A 570 -9.93 -25.75 -9.05
N LEU A 571 -8.71 -25.80 -9.57
CA LEU A 571 -8.19 -24.79 -10.50
C LEU A 571 -9.07 -24.69 -11.75
N GLY A 572 -9.50 -23.46 -12.08
CA GLY A 572 -10.38 -23.19 -13.21
C GLY A 572 -11.86 -23.56 -13.01
N GLU A 573 -12.26 -24.19 -11.90
CA GLU A 573 -13.66 -24.35 -11.54
C GLU A 573 -14.17 -23.11 -10.77
N SER A 574 -15.47 -22.80 -10.89
CA SER A 574 -16.11 -21.63 -10.26
C SER A 574 -17.31 -22.01 -9.38
N TRP A 575 -17.55 -21.20 -8.34
CA TRP A 575 -18.73 -21.21 -7.47
C TRP A 575 -19.92 -20.49 -8.07
N ASP A 576 -19.71 -19.52 -8.97
CA ASP A 576 -20.70 -18.50 -9.36
C ASP A 576 -22.01 -19.12 -9.85
N LYS A 577 -21.92 -20.13 -10.73
CA LYS A 577 -23.08 -20.87 -11.25
C LYS A 577 -23.82 -21.66 -10.15
N ALA A 578 -23.12 -22.20 -9.17
CA ALA A 578 -23.73 -22.93 -8.06
C ALA A 578 -24.46 -21.97 -7.12
N VAL A 579 -23.79 -20.87 -6.74
CA VAL A 579 -24.37 -19.76 -5.96
C VAL A 579 -25.61 -19.19 -6.67
N GLU A 580 -25.52 -18.87 -7.95
CA GLU A 580 -26.63 -18.34 -8.74
C GLU A 580 -27.80 -19.33 -8.84
N THR A 581 -27.53 -20.62 -9.05
CA THR A 581 -28.58 -21.66 -9.12
C THR A 581 -29.31 -21.78 -7.77
N LEU A 582 -28.58 -21.78 -6.66
CA LEU A 582 -29.15 -21.87 -5.32
C LEU A 582 -29.94 -20.61 -4.96
N HIS A 583 -29.39 -19.43 -5.25
CA HIS A 583 -30.06 -18.13 -5.08
C HIS A 583 -31.39 -18.08 -5.84
N ASN A 584 -31.38 -18.44 -7.12
CA ASN A 584 -32.59 -18.50 -7.96
C ASN A 584 -33.61 -19.56 -7.48
N SER A 585 -33.20 -20.56 -6.69
CA SER A 585 -34.11 -21.55 -6.12
C SER A 585 -34.79 -21.05 -4.84
N ALA A 586 -34.04 -20.34 -3.97
CA ALA A 586 -34.55 -19.64 -2.80
C ALA A 586 -35.56 -18.55 -3.22
N MET A 587 -35.13 -17.68 -4.14
CA MET A 587 -35.88 -16.49 -4.61
C MET A 587 -37.27 -16.76 -5.18
N LYS A 588 -37.54 -17.99 -5.64
CA LYS A 588 -38.84 -18.35 -6.25
C LYS A 588 -39.88 -18.83 -5.24
N ASN A 589 -39.47 -19.36 -4.09
CA ASN A 589 -40.33 -20.18 -3.23
C ASN A 589 -40.15 -19.98 -1.72
N MET A 590 -39.22 -19.12 -1.27
CA MET A 590 -38.83 -19.03 0.15
C MET A 590 -38.82 -17.59 0.67
N ASN A 591 -39.52 -17.34 1.77
CA ASN A 591 -39.29 -16.17 2.62
C ASN A 591 -38.02 -16.37 3.48
N LEU A 592 -37.54 -15.32 4.17
CA LEU A 592 -36.27 -15.37 4.88
C LEU A 592 -36.20 -16.46 5.98
N TYR A 593 -37.32 -16.81 6.63
CA TYR A 593 -37.37 -17.91 7.60
C TYR A 593 -37.18 -19.27 6.92
N GLN A 594 -37.80 -19.47 5.74
CA GLN A 594 -37.61 -20.68 4.94
C GLN A 594 -36.19 -20.76 4.37
N ILE A 595 -35.59 -19.63 3.96
CA ILE A 595 -34.18 -19.54 3.55
C ILE A 595 -33.27 -19.95 4.71
N ALA A 596 -33.48 -19.39 5.91
CA ALA A 596 -32.69 -19.70 7.09
C ALA A 596 -32.73 -21.20 7.45
N GLU A 597 -33.92 -21.83 7.43
CA GLU A 597 -34.05 -23.29 7.65
C GLU A 597 -33.44 -24.12 6.50
N ALA A 598 -33.49 -23.61 5.25
CA ALA A 598 -32.90 -24.27 4.08
C ALA A 598 -31.37 -24.12 3.97
N SER A 599 -30.76 -23.18 4.69
CA SER A 599 -29.30 -22.97 4.81
C SER A 599 -28.64 -23.70 5.98
N ARG A 600 -29.38 -24.46 6.80
CA ARG A 600 -28.82 -25.25 7.91
C ARG A 600 -27.97 -26.43 7.38
N PRO A 601 -27.07 -27.00 8.19
CA PRO A 601 -26.23 -28.13 7.76
C PRO A 601 -27.04 -29.28 7.14
N ASN A 602 -26.59 -29.75 5.97
CA ASN A 602 -27.24 -30.79 5.16
C ASN A 602 -28.66 -30.41 4.65
N LYS A 603 -28.88 -29.13 4.30
CA LYS A 603 -30.12 -28.62 3.69
C LYS A 603 -29.86 -28.00 2.31
N ALA A 604 -30.94 -27.63 1.61
CA ALA A 604 -30.94 -27.36 0.18
C ALA A 604 -30.03 -26.20 -0.28
N LEU A 605 -29.73 -25.23 0.58
CA LEU A 605 -28.87 -24.07 0.30
C LEU A 605 -27.47 -24.20 0.93
N ASP A 606 -27.18 -25.30 1.62
CA ASP A 606 -25.88 -25.56 2.24
C ASP A 606 -24.86 -26.07 1.21
N ILE A 607 -24.07 -25.13 0.67
CA ILE A 607 -22.92 -25.42 -0.21
C ILE A 607 -21.86 -26.27 0.51
N LYS A 608 -21.71 -26.12 1.84
CA LYS A 608 -20.58 -26.66 2.62
C LYS A 608 -20.64 -28.19 2.75
N SER A 609 -21.84 -28.79 2.77
CA SER A 609 -22.04 -30.25 2.90
C SER A 609 -22.34 -30.99 1.59
N ASN A 610 -22.62 -30.28 0.49
CA ASN A 610 -22.96 -30.91 -0.79
C ASN A 610 -21.71 -31.50 -1.47
N THR A 611 -21.48 -32.80 -1.34
CA THR A 611 -20.25 -33.49 -1.84
C THR A 611 -20.06 -33.45 -3.36
N THR A 612 -21.09 -33.14 -4.15
CA THR A 612 -20.94 -32.91 -5.61
C THR A 612 -20.39 -31.53 -5.91
N ILE A 613 -20.67 -30.54 -5.06
CA ILE A 613 -20.34 -29.13 -5.22
C ILE A 613 -19.05 -28.79 -4.43
N ALA A 614 -18.95 -29.25 -3.18
CA ALA A 614 -17.82 -29.15 -2.28
C ALA A 614 -17.28 -30.56 -1.89
N PRO A 615 -16.61 -31.30 -2.81
CA PRO A 615 -16.12 -32.67 -2.56
C PRO A 615 -15.08 -32.79 -1.44
N PHE A 616 -14.48 -31.68 -0.99
CA PHE A 616 -13.55 -31.63 0.15
C PHE A 616 -14.15 -30.86 1.35
N GLY A 617 -15.48 -30.74 1.41
CA GLY A 617 -16.20 -30.02 2.45
C GLY A 617 -15.89 -28.52 2.46
N VAL A 618 -15.93 -27.92 3.66
CA VAL A 618 -15.79 -26.48 3.90
C VAL A 618 -14.57 -25.83 3.24
N MET A 619 -13.42 -26.52 3.18
CA MET A 619 -12.17 -26.03 2.61
C MET A 619 -11.96 -26.43 1.13
N THR A 620 -13.01 -26.85 0.42
CA THR A 620 -12.97 -26.92 -1.06
C THR A 620 -12.78 -25.51 -1.61
N GLY A 621 -11.79 -25.28 -2.48
CA GLY A 621 -11.58 -23.99 -3.16
C GLY A 621 -12.09 -23.99 -4.59
N ARG A 622 -12.72 -22.89 -5.03
CA ARG A 622 -13.06 -22.58 -6.44
C ARG A 622 -13.05 -21.05 -6.63
N LEU A 623 -13.11 -20.58 -7.87
CA LEU A 623 -13.24 -19.15 -8.17
C LEU A 623 -14.64 -18.61 -7.81
N LEU A 624 -14.72 -17.48 -7.10
CA LEU A 624 -15.93 -16.71 -6.82
C LEU A 624 -15.68 -15.28 -7.31
N ASN A 625 -16.50 -14.77 -8.22
CA ASN A 625 -16.30 -13.49 -8.91
C ASN A 625 -14.91 -13.32 -9.59
N GLY A 626 -14.18 -14.42 -9.83
CA GLY A 626 -12.83 -14.42 -10.43
C GLY A 626 -11.66 -14.61 -9.45
N GLU A 627 -11.91 -14.65 -8.14
CA GLU A 627 -10.88 -14.83 -7.08
C GLU A 627 -11.14 -16.15 -6.34
N TYR A 628 -10.11 -16.90 -5.94
CA TYR A 628 -10.30 -18.16 -5.21
C TYR A 628 -10.96 -17.91 -3.84
N ALA A 629 -11.95 -18.74 -3.56
CA ALA A 629 -12.73 -18.74 -2.33
C ALA A 629 -13.07 -20.18 -1.91
N THR A 630 -13.22 -20.40 -0.61
CA THR A 630 -13.68 -21.67 -0.02
C THR A 630 -15.18 -21.88 -0.19
N ALA A 631 -15.64 -23.13 -0.04
CA ALA A 631 -17.06 -23.45 0.10
C ALA A 631 -17.70 -22.74 1.32
N ARG A 632 -16.90 -22.53 2.39
CA ARG A 632 -17.23 -21.65 3.53
C ARG A 632 -17.57 -20.23 3.04
N SER A 633 -16.63 -19.54 2.36
CA SER A 633 -16.86 -18.20 1.79
C SER A 633 -18.02 -18.15 0.79
N ALA A 634 -18.14 -19.14 -0.11
CA ALA A 634 -19.20 -19.18 -1.12
C ALA A 634 -20.59 -19.36 -0.50
N GLY A 635 -20.72 -20.16 0.56
CA GLY A 635 -21.95 -20.29 1.35
C GLY A 635 -22.32 -18.99 2.07
N ASN A 636 -21.33 -18.32 2.66
CA ASN A 636 -21.50 -17.04 3.35
C ASN A 636 -21.91 -15.92 2.34
N TYR A 637 -21.32 -15.90 1.16
CA TYR A 637 -21.68 -15.01 0.05
C TYR A 637 -23.10 -15.27 -0.48
N LEU A 638 -23.48 -16.54 -0.68
CA LEU A 638 -24.85 -16.94 -1.04
C LEU A 638 -25.86 -16.47 0.03
N ALA A 639 -25.52 -16.60 1.32
CA ALA A 639 -26.36 -16.09 2.40
C ALA A 639 -26.54 -14.56 2.29
N GLY A 640 -25.49 -13.80 1.94
CA GLY A 640 -25.60 -12.37 1.64
C GLY A 640 -26.59 -12.04 0.53
N MET A 641 -26.46 -12.71 -0.63
CA MET A 641 -27.35 -12.54 -1.78
C MET A 641 -28.81 -12.88 -1.43
N ASN A 642 -29.03 -13.99 -0.74
CA ASN A 642 -30.35 -14.43 -0.30
C ASN A 642 -30.98 -13.47 0.72
N GLY A 643 -30.17 -12.91 1.63
CA GLY A 643 -30.63 -11.97 2.64
C GLY A 643 -31.18 -10.68 2.05
N ARG A 644 -30.50 -10.12 1.04
CA ARG A 644 -30.85 -8.85 0.38
C ARG A 644 -32.28 -8.81 -0.15
N HIS A 645 -32.78 -9.95 -0.62
CA HIS A 645 -34.07 -10.10 -1.28
C HIS A 645 -35.08 -10.95 -0.49
N GLY A 646 -34.67 -11.51 0.66
CA GLY A 646 -35.54 -12.34 1.50
C GLY A 646 -36.46 -11.50 2.38
N THR A 647 -37.77 -11.74 2.28
CA THR A 647 -38.78 -11.01 3.06
C THR A 647 -39.08 -11.65 4.41
N ILE A 648 -39.53 -10.83 5.37
CA ILE A 648 -40.20 -11.28 6.60
C ILE A 648 -41.60 -10.68 6.60
N ALA A 649 -42.64 -11.52 6.76
CA ALA A 649 -44.04 -11.12 6.70
C ALA A 649 -44.47 -10.37 5.40
N GLY A 650 -43.67 -10.45 4.33
CA GLY A 650 -43.88 -9.75 3.06
C GLY A 650 -43.02 -8.50 2.87
N GLU A 651 -42.36 -7.99 3.92
CA GLU A 651 -41.48 -6.81 3.85
C GLU A 651 -40.00 -7.20 3.69
N ASN A 652 -39.26 -6.38 2.93
CA ASN A 652 -37.79 -6.47 2.86
C ASN A 652 -37.17 -5.91 4.14
N ILE A 653 -36.07 -6.51 4.60
CA ILE A 653 -35.32 -6.02 5.77
C ILE A 653 -34.05 -5.26 5.37
N SER A 654 -33.57 -4.38 6.24
CA SER A 654 -32.28 -3.69 6.02
C SER A 654 -31.10 -4.63 6.28
N GLN A 655 -29.95 -4.32 5.64
CA GLN A 655 -28.69 -5.05 5.81
C GLN A 655 -28.34 -5.25 7.30
N THR A 656 -28.43 -4.19 8.10
CA THR A 656 -28.17 -4.24 9.55
C THR A 656 -29.10 -5.22 10.28
N LYS A 657 -30.41 -5.23 9.97
CA LYS A 657 -31.35 -6.20 10.55
C LYS A 657 -31.04 -7.63 10.11
N TYR A 658 -30.65 -7.83 8.85
CA TYR A 658 -30.27 -9.15 8.36
C TYR A 658 -29.02 -9.69 9.05
N MET A 659 -27.95 -8.89 9.11
CA MET A 659 -26.71 -9.24 9.81
C MET A 659 -26.98 -9.64 11.27
N MET A 660 -27.76 -8.84 12.00
CA MET A 660 -28.16 -9.14 13.38
C MET A 660 -28.99 -10.44 13.52
N LEU A 661 -29.83 -10.76 12.53
CA LEU A 661 -30.58 -12.02 12.51
C LEU A 661 -29.68 -13.23 12.20
N ALA A 662 -28.69 -13.07 11.31
CA ALA A 662 -27.74 -14.13 10.95
C ALA A 662 -26.86 -14.54 12.16
N GLY A 663 -26.25 -13.58 12.85
CA GLY A 663 -25.45 -13.87 14.05
C GLY A 663 -26.27 -14.29 15.28
N ALA A 664 -27.59 -14.02 15.30
CA ALA A 664 -28.50 -14.54 16.33
C ALA A 664 -29.00 -15.96 16.04
N LEU A 665 -29.04 -16.37 14.76
CA LEU A 665 -29.35 -17.73 14.33
C LEU A 665 -28.20 -18.69 14.67
N ASP A 666 -26.97 -18.30 14.30
CA ASP A 666 -25.71 -19.00 14.59
C ASP A 666 -25.58 -19.39 16.07
N LYS A 667 -25.65 -18.41 16.97
CA LYS A 667 -25.54 -18.61 18.43
C LYS A 667 -26.73 -19.37 19.07
N GLY A 668 -27.60 -20.00 18.28
CA GLY A 668 -28.72 -20.83 18.74
C GLY A 668 -29.87 -20.07 19.40
N VAL A 669 -29.87 -18.74 19.40
CA VAL A 669 -30.82 -17.87 20.13
C VAL A 669 -32.17 -17.72 19.40
N TYR A 670 -32.40 -18.51 18.35
CA TYR A 670 -33.47 -18.33 17.36
C TYR A 670 -34.86 -18.79 17.84
N SER A 671 -35.36 -18.20 18.92
CA SER A 671 -36.79 -18.27 19.25
C SER A 671 -37.59 -17.29 18.39
N LYS A 672 -38.83 -17.65 18.04
CA LYS A 672 -39.74 -16.76 17.29
C LYS A 672 -39.97 -15.40 17.98
N LYS A 673 -39.84 -15.32 19.31
CA LYS A 673 -39.85 -14.07 20.08
C LYS A 673 -38.65 -13.18 19.77
N VAL A 674 -37.43 -13.73 19.78
CA VAL A 674 -36.19 -12.98 19.53
C VAL A 674 -36.17 -12.43 18.10
N ALA A 675 -36.53 -13.24 17.11
CA ALA A 675 -36.67 -12.78 15.73
C ALA A 675 -37.70 -11.64 15.60
N GLY A 676 -38.90 -11.79 16.20
CA GLY A 676 -39.93 -10.75 16.20
C GLY A 676 -39.50 -9.42 16.85
N LEU A 677 -38.71 -9.48 17.91
CA LEU A 677 -38.18 -8.30 18.62
C LEU A 677 -37.09 -7.54 17.82
N ILE A 678 -36.26 -8.25 17.04
CA ILE A 678 -35.29 -7.62 16.11
C ILE A 678 -36.04 -6.97 14.93
N VAL A 679 -37.02 -7.67 14.36
CA VAL A 679 -37.79 -7.19 13.19
C VAL A 679 -38.63 -5.96 13.55
N SER A 680 -39.34 -5.98 14.68
CA SER A 680 -40.16 -4.86 15.18
C SER A 680 -39.34 -3.66 15.70
N GLY A 681 -38.01 -3.75 15.78
CA GLY A 681 -37.15 -2.66 16.25
C GLY A 681 -37.11 -2.46 17.77
N PHE A 682 -37.78 -3.33 18.55
CA PHE A 682 -37.77 -3.27 20.02
C PHE A 682 -36.41 -3.64 20.64
N MET A 683 -35.52 -4.32 19.91
CA MET A 683 -34.13 -4.48 20.29
C MET A 683 -33.22 -3.57 19.45
N THR A 684 -32.73 -2.51 20.08
CA THR A 684 -31.68 -1.64 19.53
C THR A 684 -30.29 -2.12 19.94
N THR A 685 -29.25 -1.62 19.26
CA THR A 685 -27.84 -1.99 19.48
C THR A 685 -27.34 -1.73 20.91
N LYS A 686 -27.99 -0.82 21.64
CA LYS A 686 -27.69 -0.51 23.06
C LYS A 686 -28.33 -1.46 24.08
N GLN A 687 -29.22 -2.36 23.65
CA GLN A 687 -30.05 -3.19 24.54
C GLN A 687 -29.77 -4.70 24.42
N TRP A 688 -28.79 -5.10 23.61
CA TRP A 688 -28.41 -6.50 23.42
C TRP A 688 -27.34 -6.90 24.47
N PRO A 689 -27.63 -7.82 25.41
CA PRO A 689 -26.76 -8.08 26.57
C PRO A 689 -25.56 -9.02 26.29
N TRP A 690 -25.11 -9.10 25.04
CA TRP A 690 -24.05 -10.00 24.57
C TRP A 690 -23.16 -9.29 23.52
N PRO A 691 -22.01 -9.83 23.10
CA PRO A 691 -21.27 -9.30 21.95
C PRO A 691 -22.16 -9.21 20.71
N ALA A 692 -22.21 -8.02 20.09
CA ALA A 692 -23.18 -7.69 19.07
C ALA A 692 -23.07 -8.61 17.82
N PRO A 693 -24.16 -9.23 17.36
CA PRO A 693 -24.14 -10.30 16.36
C PRO A 693 -24.10 -9.73 14.93
N TYR A 694 -23.18 -8.81 14.65
CA TYR A 694 -23.06 -8.19 13.31
C TYR A 694 -22.53 -9.14 12.25
N TYR A 695 -21.85 -10.21 12.66
CA TYR A 695 -21.25 -11.21 11.80
C TYR A 695 -21.56 -12.57 12.44
N GLY A 696 -22.09 -13.51 11.65
CA GLY A 696 -22.42 -14.86 12.14
C GLY A 696 -21.21 -15.78 12.03
N GLU A 697 -21.06 -16.71 12.98
CA GLU A 697 -19.81 -17.45 13.27
C GLU A 697 -18.70 -16.49 13.71
N ASP A 698 -18.18 -15.64 12.82
CA ASP A 698 -17.04 -14.74 13.06
C ASP A 698 -16.96 -13.55 12.05
N GLU A 699 -15.91 -12.72 12.16
CA GLU A 699 -15.69 -11.54 11.29
C GLU A 699 -15.38 -11.90 9.82
N TYR A 700 -14.62 -12.98 9.56
CA TYR A 700 -14.40 -13.55 8.23
C TYR A 700 -15.72 -13.85 7.53
N SER A 701 -16.63 -14.48 8.28
CA SER A 701 -17.92 -14.90 7.76
C SER A 701 -18.82 -13.70 7.48
N GLY A 702 -18.74 -12.68 8.34
CA GLY A 702 -19.40 -11.38 8.15
C GLY A 702 -19.07 -10.66 6.85
N ARG A 703 -17.79 -10.45 6.54
CA ARG A 703 -17.36 -9.68 5.37
C ARG A 703 -17.79 -10.32 4.03
N ARG A 704 -17.79 -11.66 3.92
CA ARG A 704 -18.34 -12.38 2.75
C ARG A 704 -19.86 -12.26 2.61
N ILE A 705 -20.61 -12.24 3.73
CA ILE A 705 -22.06 -11.98 3.70
C ILE A 705 -22.35 -10.55 3.21
N LEU A 706 -21.57 -9.54 3.64
CA LEU A 706 -21.71 -8.17 3.15
C LEU A 706 -21.40 -8.05 1.65
N GLU A 707 -20.35 -8.72 1.16
CA GLU A 707 -20.00 -8.77 -0.26
C GLU A 707 -21.16 -9.36 -1.10
N GLY A 708 -21.76 -10.46 -0.64
CA GLY A 708 -22.92 -11.08 -1.28
C GLY A 708 -24.17 -10.20 -1.27
N TRP A 709 -24.42 -9.49 -0.16
CA TRP A 709 -25.51 -8.50 -0.08
C TRP A 709 -25.31 -7.32 -1.04
N ASN A 710 -24.06 -6.91 -1.26
CA ASN A 710 -23.72 -5.75 -2.08
C ASN A 710 -23.66 -6.05 -3.58
N LYS A 711 -23.63 -7.33 -4.02
CA LYS A 711 -23.75 -7.73 -5.43
C LYS A 711 -24.99 -7.09 -6.06
N LYS A 712 -24.85 -6.40 -7.19
CA LYS A 712 -25.94 -5.61 -7.81
C LYS A 712 -26.87 -6.46 -8.66
#